data_AF-A0A963RIX3-F1
#
_entry.id   AF-A0A963RIX3-F1
#
_cell.length_a   1.000
_cell.length_b   1.000
_cell.length_c   1.000
_cell.angle_alpha   90.00
_cell.angle_beta   90.00
_cell.angle_gamma   90.00
#
_symmetry.space_group_name_H-M   'P 1'
#
loop_
_entity.id
_entity.type
_entity.pdbx_description
1 polymer ?
#
loop_
_entity_poly.entity_id
_entity_poly.type
_entity_poly.pdbx_seq_one_letter_code
_entity_poly.pdbx_strand_id
1 'polypeptide(L)'
;MKSPRTIASLACGTSLVALLFSMSAAAQEVSIVQPGGVGDAPRVISEDQATRLARNAYSPADVMFMQGMIVHHQQAVDMAALVAERTNTPEILAVAGRINASQADEIGFMRGWLTDHGEALEMAGMGHAGHSGMQGMASPEQMAALAAARATAFDRLFLELMVRHHQGAVTMVEELHSQRGTAADPVMYQFTTEVVNDQNAEIERMNAVLASLSDDPRAMLAAGLFDAGEAISNLRHVAFLRKPAGFFDPENPGSLRPRIPAAGAEEGAEAEETAVDANQAAMIAAAGHAPGAMDHAAHMAAMAAAAAPAAAPAEEPAEAPEPRFGTRGGLLSFANTDLAFSGNLMVAGNYHGFNVYQLGEDGVPTLVSSVVCPGGQGDVSIAGNLLVMSVEETRGRTDCGLEGVEDRVSPERFRGLRIFDISDIRRPRQVGQVQTCRGSHTHSIVQQTESSLIVYNSGTGPVREEEEMASCIGDVPGDTRTALFSIDVVEIPLANPGAAHIVSSPRVFADPATGRLAGLWGGGDHGADTQRTSRTDQCHDITVFPSLGIAAGACSGNGIVFDISDPLNPTRMDEVVDPGFAYWHSATFNNDGTMVLFTDEWGGGGRPRCQATDPRNWGADAFYAIVDGQLEYRGNFKLPAPQGDKENCVAHNGSIIPVPGRNLFVQAWYQGGVSVIDFTDPANVFEIAYFDRGPV
;
A
#
# COMPACT_ATOMS: atom_id res chain seq x y z
N MET A 1 53.57 -42.64 -67.88
CA MET A 1 53.91 -44.04 -67.53
C MET A 1 54.11 -44.13 -66.02
N LYS A 2 53.35 -45.03 -65.36
CA LYS A 2 53.58 -45.73 -64.07
C LYS A 2 54.32 -45.01 -62.91
N SER A 3 53.54 -44.55 -61.90
CA SER A 3 53.47 -45.02 -60.48
C SER A 3 54.74 -45.55 -59.76
N PRO A 4 54.81 -45.60 -58.40
CA PRO A 4 54.46 -44.59 -57.36
C PRO A 4 55.35 -44.64 -56.07
N ARG A 5 54.93 -43.84 -55.06
CA ARG A 5 55.06 -44.01 -53.58
C ARG A 5 56.40 -43.75 -52.87
N THR A 6 56.37 -42.85 -51.88
CA THR A 6 56.91 -43.13 -50.53
C THR A 6 56.12 -42.35 -49.47
N ILE A 7 55.90 -43.01 -48.33
CA ILE A 7 55.11 -42.59 -47.17
C ILE A 7 55.99 -41.76 -46.22
N ALA A 8 55.43 -40.73 -45.60
CA ALA A 8 55.91 -40.19 -44.31
C ALA A 8 54.71 -39.67 -43.49
N SER A 9 54.75 -39.93 -42.19
CA SER A 9 53.63 -39.85 -41.24
C SER A 9 53.95 -38.87 -40.10
N LEU A 10 52.89 -38.49 -39.37
CA LEU A 10 52.79 -37.72 -38.10
C LEU A 10 52.93 -36.18 -38.18
N ALA A 11 51.84 -35.41 -37.95
CA ALA A 11 51.13 -35.06 -36.68
C ALA A 11 51.78 -33.82 -36.01
N CYS A 12 51.12 -32.83 -35.38
CA CYS A 12 49.75 -32.40 -35.11
C CYS A 12 49.90 -30.97 -34.53
N GLY A 13 48.97 -30.04 -34.73
CA GLY A 13 49.03 -28.72 -34.07
C GLY A 13 48.15 -27.64 -34.72
N THR A 14 46.93 -27.51 -34.20
CA THR A 14 45.82 -26.61 -34.55
C THR A 14 46.07 -25.13 -34.27
N SER A 15 45.52 -24.23 -35.11
CA SER A 15 44.57 -23.20 -34.64
C SER A 15 43.91 -22.44 -35.81
N LEU A 16 42.58 -22.48 -35.80
CA LEU A 16 41.64 -21.94 -36.77
C LEU A 16 41.14 -20.57 -36.24
N VAL A 17 41.33 -19.48 -36.99
CA VAL A 17 40.78 -18.16 -36.65
C VAL A 17 39.38 -18.05 -37.27
N ALA A 18 38.35 -17.98 -36.43
CA ALA A 18 36.96 -17.75 -36.82
C ALA A 18 36.63 -16.25 -36.73
N LEU A 19 36.03 -15.71 -37.80
CA LEU A 19 35.38 -14.39 -37.82
C LEU A 19 34.15 -14.41 -36.92
N LEU A 20 34.10 -13.50 -35.94
CA LEU A 20 32.89 -13.14 -35.19
C LEU A 20 32.34 -11.83 -35.76
N PHE A 21 31.20 -11.91 -36.44
CA PHE A 21 30.33 -10.76 -36.69
C PHE A 21 29.53 -10.50 -35.40
N SER A 22 29.81 -9.38 -34.73
CA SER A 22 29.00 -8.87 -33.63
C SER A 22 27.74 -8.20 -34.21
N MET A 23 26.58 -8.84 -34.09
CA MET A 23 25.31 -8.13 -34.21
C MET A 23 25.02 -7.45 -32.87
N SER A 24 25.17 -6.13 -32.83
CA SER A 24 24.67 -5.31 -31.73
C SER A 24 23.14 -5.34 -31.79
N ALA A 25 22.50 -5.99 -30.83
CA ALA A 25 21.08 -5.80 -30.57
C ALA A 25 20.87 -4.34 -30.17
N ALA A 26 20.08 -3.59 -30.93
CA ALA A 26 19.63 -2.27 -30.51
C ALA A 26 18.68 -2.47 -29.33
N ALA A 27 19.12 -2.11 -28.12
CA ALA A 27 18.23 -1.98 -26.98
C ALA A 27 17.19 -0.90 -27.33
N GLN A 28 15.91 -1.25 -27.32
CA GLN A 28 14.83 -0.31 -27.54
C GLN A 28 14.72 0.56 -26.29
N GLU A 29 15.20 1.80 -26.35
CA GLU A 29 15.10 2.76 -25.24
C GLU A 29 13.62 3.06 -24.95
N VAL A 30 13.13 2.60 -23.80
CA VAL A 30 11.79 2.95 -23.30
C VAL A 30 11.78 4.43 -22.94
N SER A 31 10.82 5.18 -23.48
CA SER A 31 10.71 6.61 -23.22
C SER A 31 9.90 6.88 -21.95
N ILE A 32 10.48 7.65 -21.01
CA ILE A 32 9.75 8.25 -19.89
C ILE A 32 9.20 9.61 -20.35
N VAL A 33 7.88 9.73 -20.35
CA VAL A 33 7.15 10.86 -20.92
C VAL A 33 6.45 11.61 -19.80
N GLN A 34 6.65 12.92 -19.75
CA GLN A 34 5.82 13.82 -18.95
C GLN A 34 4.89 14.60 -19.89
N PRO A 35 3.57 14.41 -19.79
CA PRO A 35 2.59 15.25 -20.46
C PRO A 35 2.68 16.69 -19.95
N GLY A 36 2.37 17.66 -20.81
CA GLY A 36 2.12 19.04 -20.36
C GLY A 36 0.65 19.26 -20.03
N GLY A 37 0.23 20.53 -20.01
CA GLY A 37 -1.18 20.88 -19.93
C GLY A 37 -1.99 20.40 -21.13
N VAL A 38 -3.30 20.61 -21.06
CA VAL A 38 -4.23 20.22 -22.12
C VAL A 38 -3.81 20.82 -23.47
N GLY A 39 -3.47 19.96 -24.42
CA GLY A 39 -3.04 20.35 -25.76
C GLY A 39 -1.55 20.66 -25.89
N ASP A 40 -0.76 20.66 -24.82
CA ASP A 40 0.69 20.85 -24.92
C ASP A 40 1.37 19.61 -25.53
N ALA A 41 2.58 19.81 -26.06
CA ALA A 41 3.39 18.70 -26.55
C ALA A 41 4.05 17.96 -25.37
N PRO A 42 3.99 16.61 -25.31
CA PRO A 42 4.64 15.86 -24.26
C PRO A 42 6.17 15.93 -24.37
N ARG A 43 6.85 16.02 -23.23
CA ARG A 43 8.31 16.03 -23.14
C ARG A 43 8.84 14.67 -22.68
N VAL A 44 10.02 14.28 -23.18
CA VAL A 44 10.76 13.13 -22.65
C VAL A 44 11.64 13.64 -21.51
N ILE A 45 11.59 12.97 -20.36
CA ILE A 45 12.39 13.31 -19.18
C ILE A 45 13.41 12.20 -18.91
N SER A 46 14.54 12.55 -18.27
CA SER A 46 15.53 11.55 -17.85
C SER A 46 15.07 10.82 -16.59
N GLU A 47 15.65 9.65 -16.32
CA GLU A 47 15.42 8.90 -15.07
C GLU A 47 15.69 9.77 -13.84
N ASP A 48 16.83 10.48 -13.79
CA ASP A 48 17.19 11.41 -12.70
C ASP A 48 16.21 12.59 -12.50
N GLN A 49 15.46 12.98 -13.54
CA GLN A 49 14.44 14.02 -13.41
C GLN A 49 13.13 13.47 -12.83
N ALA A 50 12.84 12.19 -13.04
CA ALA A 50 11.68 11.52 -12.46
C ALA A 50 11.87 11.22 -10.96
N THR A 51 13.11 11.06 -10.48
CA THR A 51 13.45 10.66 -9.09
C THR A 51 13.49 11.81 -8.06
N ARG A 52 13.55 13.09 -8.47
CA ARG A 52 13.93 14.22 -7.57
C ARG A 52 12.82 14.87 -6.71
N LEU A 53 11.84 14.13 -6.19
CA LEU A 53 10.76 14.69 -5.36
C LEU A 53 10.42 13.86 -4.12
N ALA A 54 11.07 14.17 -3.00
CA ALA A 54 10.62 13.88 -1.63
C ALA A 54 11.49 14.63 -0.59
N ARG A 55 10.92 15.51 0.26
CA ARG A 55 11.48 16.06 1.55
C ARG A 55 10.48 17.03 2.27
N ASN A 56 10.18 16.90 3.60
CA ASN A 56 9.72 17.95 4.58
C ASN A 56 9.45 17.46 6.06
N ALA A 57 9.25 18.39 7.06
CA ALA A 57 9.33 18.29 8.57
C ALA A 57 7.99 18.49 9.44
N TYR A 58 8.04 18.55 10.82
CA TYR A 58 7.00 18.20 11.88
C TYR A 58 6.09 19.25 12.60
N SER A 59 5.12 18.83 13.46
CA SER A 59 4.04 19.68 14.05
C SER A 59 3.67 19.51 15.56
N PRO A 60 2.82 20.40 16.16
CA PRO A 60 2.47 20.37 17.60
C PRO A 60 1.67 19.18 18.13
N ALA A 61 0.92 18.46 17.29
CA ALA A 61 0.21 17.26 17.76
C ALA A 61 1.16 16.09 18.04
N ASP A 62 2.40 16.17 17.56
CA ASP A 62 3.49 15.24 17.86
C ASP A 62 3.86 15.28 19.35
N VAL A 63 3.85 16.48 19.94
CA VAL A 63 4.14 16.70 21.36
C VAL A 63 3.08 16.04 22.26
N MET A 64 1.80 16.19 21.89
CA MET A 64 0.69 15.62 22.67
C MET A 64 0.69 14.09 22.65
N PHE A 65 1.06 13.50 21.51
CA PHE A 65 1.18 12.05 21.40
C PHE A 65 2.27 11.48 22.30
N MET A 66 3.47 12.09 22.31
CA MET A 66 4.58 11.61 23.15
C MET A 66 4.22 11.61 24.64
N GLN A 67 3.52 12.64 25.11
CA GLN A 67 3.06 12.71 26.50
C GLN A 67 2.01 11.64 26.83
N GLY A 68 1.09 11.36 25.91
CA GLY A 68 0.05 10.35 26.08
C GLY A 68 0.61 8.92 26.06
N MET A 69 1.54 8.64 25.14
CA MET A 69 2.09 7.31 24.95
C MET A 69 3.00 6.87 26.11
N ILE A 70 3.65 7.80 26.82
CA ILE A 70 4.36 7.52 28.09
C ILE A 70 3.44 6.86 29.13
N VAL A 71 2.22 7.39 29.29
CA VAL A 71 1.27 6.85 30.29
C VAL A 71 0.72 5.50 29.86
N HIS A 72 0.49 5.32 28.55
CA HIS A 72 0.04 4.05 27.96
C HIS A 72 1.07 2.94 28.19
N HIS A 73 2.33 3.20 27.87
CA HIS A 73 3.42 2.22 28.01
C HIS A 73 3.66 1.78 29.47
N GLN A 74 3.43 2.67 30.43
CA GLN A 74 3.61 2.34 31.85
C GLN A 74 2.63 1.24 32.32
N GLN A 75 1.42 1.15 31.76
CA GLN A 75 0.47 0.10 32.12
C GLN A 75 0.84 -1.28 31.55
N ALA A 76 1.49 -1.34 30.38
CA ALA A 76 2.04 -2.58 29.83
C ALA A 76 3.12 -3.16 30.74
N VAL A 77 4.02 -2.31 31.23
CA VAL A 77 5.06 -2.66 32.22
C VAL A 77 4.44 -3.21 33.51
N ASP A 78 3.39 -2.57 34.02
CA ASP A 78 2.69 -3.01 35.23
C ASP A 78 2.00 -4.38 35.06
N MET A 79 1.42 -4.67 33.88
CA MET A 79 0.84 -5.98 33.56
C MET A 79 1.92 -7.07 33.44
N ALA A 80 3.05 -6.78 32.79
CA ALA A 80 4.15 -7.71 32.60
C ALA A 80 4.81 -8.11 33.92
N ALA A 81 4.87 -7.20 34.89
CA ALA A 81 5.44 -7.45 36.22
C ALA A 81 4.72 -8.57 37.01
N LEU A 82 3.44 -8.86 36.70
CA LEU A 82 2.67 -9.90 37.38
C LEU A 82 3.04 -11.32 36.94
N VAL A 83 3.68 -11.50 35.78
CA VAL A 83 3.78 -12.81 35.10
C VAL A 83 4.63 -13.82 35.86
N ALA A 84 5.79 -13.42 36.38
CA ALA A 84 6.76 -14.33 37.01
C ALA A 84 6.23 -15.07 38.24
N GLU A 85 5.22 -14.52 38.93
CA GLU A 85 4.62 -15.14 40.11
C GLU A 85 3.33 -15.91 39.83
N ARG A 86 2.85 -15.89 38.58
CA ARG A 86 1.49 -16.34 38.22
C ARG A 86 1.45 -17.48 37.22
N THR A 87 2.50 -17.67 36.43
CA THR A 87 2.63 -18.78 35.49
C THR A 87 4.05 -19.31 35.38
N ASN A 88 4.19 -20.54 34.87
CA ASN A 88 5.47 -21.15 34.51
C ASN A 88 5.56 -21.51 33.02
N THR A 89 4.61 -21.06 32.18
CA THR A 89 4.61 -21.26 30.73
C THR A 89 5.79 -20.51 30.09
N PRO A 90 6.79 -21.22 29.51
CA PRO A 90 8.03 -20.60 29.02
C PRO A 90 7.80 -19.50 27.98
N GLU A 91 6.80 -19.69 27.11
CA GLU A 91 6.46 -18.77 26.03
C GLU A 91 5.90 -17.45 26.60
N ILE A 92 5.08 -17.51 27.65
CA ILE A 92 4.48 -16.33 28.30
C ILE A 92 5.52 -15.55 29.12
N LEU A 93 6.41 -16.27 29.82
CA LEU A 93 7.54 -15.66 30.52
C LEU A 93 8.46 -14.91 29.55
N ALA A 94 8.69 -15.47 28.37
CA ALA A 94 9.48 -14.84 27.32
C ALA A 94 8.79 -13.62 26.70
N VAL A 95 7.46 -13.65 26.54
CA VAL A 95 6.67 -12.49 26.06
C VAL A 95 6.73 -11.35 27.09
N ALA A 96 6.46 -11.62 28.36
CA ALA A 96 6.46 -10.62 29.42
C ALA A 96 7.84 -9.97 29.65
N GLY A 97 8.91 -10.76 29.58
CA GLY A 97 10.27 -10.24 29.72
C GLY A 97 10.67 -9.27 28.60
N ARG A 98 10.13 -9.45 27.39
CA ARG A 98 10.38 -8.55 26.26
C ARG A 98 9.59 -7.26 26.38
N ILE A 99 8.28 -7.34 26.63
CA ILE A 99 7.40 -6.18 26.87
C ILE A 99 8.00 -5.24 27.92
N ASN A 100 8.49 -5.80 29.02
CA ASN A 100 9.02 -5.00 30.12
C ASN A 100 10.32 -4.25 29.75
N ALA A 101 11.11 -4.80 28.83
CA ALA A 101 12.35 -4.17 28.38
C ALA A 101 12.07 -3.11 27.30
N SER A 102 11.31 -3.45 26.26
CA SER A 102 11.00 -2.54 25.14
C SER A 102 10.24 -1.30 25.60
N GLN A 103 9.14 -1.50 26.34
CA GLN A 103 8.26 -0.41 26.79
C GLN A 103 8.96 0.56 27.75
N ALA A 104 9.94 0.09 28.55
CA ALA A 104 10.71 0.94 29.45
C ALA A 104 11.70 1.84 28.69
N ASP A 105 12.32 1.32 27.62
CA ASP A 105 13.24 2.05 26.76
C ASP A 105 12.50 3.10 25.92
N GLU A 106 11.32 2.77 25.39
CA GLU A 106 10.43 3.69 24.66
C GLU A 106 9.95 4.87 25.55
N ILE A 107 9.63 4.62 26.83
CA ILE A 107 9.33 5.68 27.81
C ILE A 107 10.54 6.62 27.99
N GLY A 108 11.75 6.07 28.03
CA GLY A 108 12.99 6.85 28.12
C GLY A 108 13.18 7.75 26.90
N PHE A 109 12.95 7.21 25.71
CA PHE A 109 13.03 7.93 24.45
C PHE A 109 12.03 9.10 24.38
N MET A 110 10.74 8.86 24.67
CA MET A 110 9.71 9.90 24.57
C MET A 110 10.00 11.08 25.51
N ARG A 111 10.50 10.80 26.72
CA ARG A 111 10.91 11.84 27.67
C ARG A 111 12.12 12.64 27.16
N GLY A 112 13.09 11.96 26.54
CA GLY A 112 14.23 12.60 25.88
C GLY A 112 13.80 13.51 24.75
N TRP A 113 12.98 12.99 23.82
CA TRP A 113 12.45 13.74 22.68
C TRP A 113 11.69 15.00 23.10
N LEU A 114 10.82 14.93 24.11
CA LEU A 114 10.11 16.10 24.66
C LEU A 114 11.08 17.14 25.24
N THR A 115 12.13 16.68 25.95
CA THR A 115 13.13 17.56 26.56
C THR A 115 13.97 18.29 25.51
N ASP A 116 14.41 17.57 24.47
CA ASP A 116 15.29 18.11 23.41
C ASP A 116 14.59 19.15 22.53
N HIS A 117 13.27 19.08 22.44
CA HIS A 117 12.43 20.04 21.72
C HIS A 117 11.85 21.14 22.63
N GLY A 118 12.24 21.18 23.91
CA GLY A 118 11.85 22.23 24.87
C GLY A 118 10.42 22.13 25.39
N GLU A 119 9.79 20.96 25.25
CA GLU A 119 8.39 20.69 25.61
C GLU A 119 8.27 20.09 27.02
N ALA A 120 7.08 20.22 27.64
CA ALA A 120 6.84 19.65 28.96
C ALA A 120 6.75 18.11 28.92
N LEU A 121 7.22 17.43 29.96
CA LEU A 121 7.10 15.97 30.09
C LEU A 121 5.69 15.51 30.47
N GLU A 122 4.92 16.38 31.11
CA GLU A 122 3.55 16.09 31.55
C GLU A 122 2.56 17.04 30.90
N MET A 123 1.37 16.52 30.63
CA MET A 123 0.27 17.26 30.04
C MET A 123 -0.37 18.18 31.09
N ALA A 124 -0.43 19.49 30.83
CA ALA A 124 -1.00 20.45 31.77
C ALA A 124 -2.54 20.31 31.88
N GLY A 125 -3.05 20.10 33.11
CA GLY A 125 -4.48 20.24 33.43
C GLY A 125 -5.32 18.95 33.54
N MET A 126 -4.72 17.76 33.43
CA MET A 126 -5.39 16.46 33.63
C MET A 126 -4.78 15.73 34.83
N GLY A 127 -5.59 15.39 35.84
CA GLY A 127 -5.13 14.58 36.99
C GLY A 127 -5.17 13.07 36.71
N HIS A 128 -4.56 12.26 37.58
CA HIS A 128 -4.44 10.79 37.45
C HIS A 128 -5.73 10.02 37.12
N ALA A 129 -6.92 10.59 37.39
CA ALA A 129 -8.21 9.99 37.07
C ALA A 129 -8.64 10.12 35.58
N GLY A 130 -7.95 10.93 34.76
CA GLY A 130 -8.23 11.11 33.33
C GLY A 130 -7.57 10.08 32.40
N HIS A 131 -6.63 9.28 32.91
CA HIS A 131 -5.83 8.35 32.10
C HIS A 131 -6.45 6.95 31.95
N SER A 132 -7.49 6.62 32.71
CA SER A 132 -8.22 5.34 32.64
C SER A 132 -9.14 5.22 31.42
N GLY A 133 -9.17 6.22 30.53
CA GLY A 133 -10.00 6.26 29.32
C GLY A 133 -9.22 6.24 27.99
N MET A 134 -7.89 6.03 28.00
CA MET A 134 -7.07 5.97 26.79
C MET A 134 -7.27 4.63 26.04
N GLN A 135 -7.15 4.63 24.72
CA GLN A 135 -7.50 3.49 23.87
C GLN A 135 -6.68 2.24 24.23
N GLY A 136 -7.37 1.09 24.45
CA GLY A 136 -6.75 -0.21 24.74
C GLY A 136 -6.35 -0.46 26.21
N MET A 137 -6.32 0.57 27.06
CA MET A 137 -5.94 0.42 28.48
C MET A 137 -6.88 -0.54 29.23
N ALA A 138 -6.32 -1.33 30.14
CA ALA A 138 -7.06 -2.14 31.11
C ALA A 138 -7.65 -1.27 32.22
N SER A 139 -8.91 -1.53 32.59
CA SER A 139 -9.56 -0.85 33.72
C SER A 139 -8.94 -1.27 35.06
N PRO A 140 -9.09 -0.48 36.14
CA PRO A 140 -8.65 -0.88 37.48
C PRO A 140 -9.20 -2.24 37.93
N GLU A 141 -10.45 -2.56 37.57
CA GLU A 141 -11.08 -3.85 37.86
C GLU A 141 -10.45 -4.99 37.05
N GLN A 142 -10.10 -4.76 35.77
CA GLN A 142 -9.41 -5.73 34.94
C GLN A 142 -7.98 -6.00 35.44
N MET A 143 -7.27 -4.95 35.88
CA MET A 143 -5.95 -5.09 36.52
C MET A 143 -6.03 -5.86 37.84
N ALA A 144 -7.07 -5.60 38.65
CA ALA A 144 -7.30 -6.37 39.89
C ALA A 144 -7.64 -7.85 39.60
N ALA A 145 -8.43 -8.12 38.55
CA ALA A 145 -8.77 -9.47 38.12
C ALA A 145 -7.54 -10.22 37.58
N LEU A 146 -6.71 -9.57 36.77
CA LEU A 146 -5.44 -10.11 36.28
C LEU A 146 -4.50 -10.47 37.44
N ALA A 147 -4.37 -9.59 38.44
CA ALA A 147 -3.53 -9.83 39.61
C ALA A 147 -3.99 -11.02 40.48
N ALA A 148 -5.30 -11.32 40.49
CA ALA A 148 -5.91 -12.42 41.24
C ALA A 148 -5.88 -13.77 40.49
N ALA A 149 -5.74 -13.77 39.16
CA ALA A 149 -5.71 -14.97 38.33
C ALA A 149 -4.38 -15.75 38.48
N ARG A 150 -4.39 -17.07 38.21
CA ARG A 150 -3.18 -17.93 38.20
C ARG A 150 -3.22 -18.97 37.09
N ALA A 151 -2.03 -19.47 36.72
CA ALA A 151 -1.83 -20.54 35.74
C ALA A 151 -2.55 -20.24 34.40
N THR A 152 -3.16 -21.22 33.76
CA THR A 152 -3.77 -21.06 32.42
C THR A 152 -4.84 -19.96 32.34
N ALA A 153 -5.57 -19.70 33.44
CA ALA A 153 -6.54 -18.60 33.50
C ALA A 153 -5.86 -17.22 33.51
N PHE A 154 -4.66 -17.13 34.10
CA PHE A 154 -3.80 -15.94 34.02
C PHE A 154 -3.22 -15.78 32.61
N ASP A 155 -2.68 -16.85 32.01
CA ASP A 155 -2.07 -16.80 30.67
C ASP A 155 -3.03 -16.26 29.61
N ARG A 156 -4.27 -16.77 29.61
CA ARG A 156 -5.32 -16.31 28.70
C ARG A 156 -5.67 -14.83 28.93
N LEU A 157 -5.94 -14.45 30.18
CA LEU A 157 -6.33 -13.08 30.49
C LEU A 157 -5.19 -12.08 30.24
N PHE A 158 -3.94 -12.48 30.47
CA PHE A 158 -2.76 -11.69 30.14
C PHE A 158 -2.64 -11.45 28.63
N LEU A 159 -2.74 -12.50 27.81
CA LEU A 159 -2.67 -12.37 26.35
C LEU A 159 -3.85 -11.55 25.79
N GLU A 160 -5.08 -11.78 26.26
CA GLU A 160 -6.25 -11.03 25.82
C GLU A 160 -6.15 -9.53 26.15
N LEU A 161 -5.68 -9.19 27.36
CA LEU A 161 -5.50 -7.80 27.77
C LEU A 161 -4.31 -7.15 27.05
N MET A 162 -3.20 -7.87 26.87
CA MET A 162 -1.99 -7.34 26.23
C MET A 162 -2.18 -7.14 24.73
N VAL A 163 -2.83 -8.06 24.02
CA VAL A 163 -3.19 -7.90 22.60
C VAL A 163 -4.07 -6.66 22.41
N ARG A 164 -5.08 -6.47 23.26
CA ARG A 164 -5.97 -5.30 23.20
C ARG A 164 -5.26 -4.00 23.57
N HIS A 165 -4.36 -4.05 24.56
CA HIS A 165 -3.53 -2.92 24.96
C HIS A 165 -2.65 -2.45 23.81
N HIS A 166 -1.96 -3.38 23.15
CA HIS A 166 -1.10 -3.14 21.99
C HIS A 166 -1.87 -2.60 20.78
N GLN A 167 -3.06 -3.13 20.52
CA GLN A 167 -3.98 -2.58 19.50
C GLN A 167 -4.41 -1.14 19.82
N GLY A 168 -4.54 -0.78 21.10
CA GLY A 168 -4.78 0.58 21.55
C GLY A 168 -3.63 1.54 21.23
N ALA A 169 -2.38 1.12 21.46
CA ALA A 169 -1.19 1.89 21.11
C ALA A 169 -1.09 2.12 19.58
N VAL A 170 -1.37 1.08 18.79
CA VAL A 170 -1.43 1.18 17.32
C VAL A 170 -2.51 2.18 16.88
N THR A 171 -3.70 2.13 17.50
CA THR A 171 -4.79 3.05 17.14
C THR A 171 -4.47 4.50 17.52
N MET A 172 -3.79 4.74 18.65
CA MET A 172 -3.31 6.07 19.03
C MET A 172 -2.27 6.62 18.05
N VAL A 173 -1.41 5.75 17.49
CA VAL A 173 -0.48 6.11 16.42
C VAL A 173 -1.23 6.40 15.11
N GLU A 174 -2.21 5.58 14.72
CA GLU A 174 -3.06 5.82 13.55
C GLU A 174 -3.81 7.17 13.65
N GLU A 175 -4.35 7.49 14.83
CA GLU A 175 -5.04 8.76 15.09
C GLU A 175 -4.07 9.95 14.98
N LEU A 176 -2.85 9.84 15.50
CA LEU A 176 -1.80 10.85 15.30
C LEU A 176 -1.51 11.04 13.80
N HIS A 177 -1.28 9.97 13.04
CA HIS A 177 -0.96 10.04 11.60
C HIS A 177 -2.13 10.54 10.73
N SER A 178 -3.37 10.45 11.22
CA SER A 178 -4.55 10.96 10.51
C SER A 178 -4.68 12.48 10.53
N GLN A 179 -3.95 13.17 11.41
CA GLN A 179 -3.97 14.63 11.52
C GLN A 179 -3.00 15.25 10.50
N ARG A 180 -3.36 16.41 9.91
CA ARG A 180 -2.48 17.05 8.91
C ARG A 180 -1.28 17.70 9.59
N GLY A 181 -0.09 17.34 9.12
CA GLY A 181 1.20 17.93 9.53
C GLY A 181 1.89 17.19 10.67
N THR A 182 1.25 16.18 11.27
CA THR A 182 1.80 15.36 12.35
C THR A 182 2.70 14.24 11.84
N ALA A 183 3.57 13.77 12.73
CA ALA A 183 4.59 12.77 12.57
C ALA A 183 5.49 12.99 11.34
N ALA A 184 5.66 14.25 10.91
CA ALA A 184 6.49 14.60 9.78
C ALA A 184 7.98 14.80 10.17
N ASP A 185 8.31 14.71 11.47
CA ASP A 185 9.70 14.63 11.95
C ASP A 185 10.19 13.20 11.79
N PRO A 186 11.33 12.95 11.14
CA PRO A 186 11.87 11.61 10.99
C PRO A 186 12.05 10.86 12.32
N VAL A 187 12.41 11.54 13.41
CA VAL A 187 12.61 10.92 14.73
C VAL A 187 11.25 10.56 15.38
N MET A 188 10.25 11.42 15.25
CA MET A 188 8.87 11.19 15.65
C MET A 188 8.18 10.09 14.84
N TYR A 189 8.34 10.14 13.52
CA TYR A 189 7.83 9.10 12.62
C TYR A 189 8.46 7.77 12.96
N GLN A 190 9.78 7.73 13.16
CA GLN A 190 10.50 6.53 13.54
C GLN A 190 9.96 5.97 14.86
N PHE A 191 9.81 6.79 15.88
CA PHE A 191 9.28 6.34 17.17
C PHE A 191 7.85 5.82 17.10
N THR A 192 6.92 6.57 16.48
CA THR A 192 5.53 6.10 16.30
C THR A 192 5.46 4.79 15.50
N THR A 193 6.40 4.63 14.57
CA THR A 193 6.56 3.46 13.73
C THR A 193 7.18 2.28 14.48
N GLU A 194 8.12 2.51 15.39
CA GLU A 194 8.69 1.52 16.32
C GLU A 194 7.61 1.02 17.28
N VAL A 195 6.81 1.92 17.86
CA VAL A 195 5.65 1.55 18.68
C VAL A 195 4.68 0.68 17.87
N VAL A 196 4.32 1.04 16.64
CA VAL A 196 3.42 0.16 15.84
C VAL A 196 4.07 -1.19 15.54
N ASN A 197 5.35 -1.21 15.23
CA ASN A 197 6.06 -2.43 14.88
C ASN A 197 6.24 -3.39 16.05
N ASP A 198 6.73 -2.91 17.18
CA ASP A 198 7.04 -3.74 18.33
C ASP A 198 5.76 -4.28 18.93
N GLN A 199 4.73 -3.43 18.99
CA GLN A 199 3.40 -3.84 19.43
C GLN A 199 2.78 -4.84 18.46
N ASN A 200 2.92 -4.68 17.15
CA ASN A 200 2.45 -5.67 16.17
C ASN A 200 3.29 -6.95 16.16
N ALA A 201 4.60 -6.90 16.40
CA ALA A 201 5.47 -8.08 16.47
C ALA A 201 5.20 -8.91 17.74
N GLU A 202 4.84 -8.23 18.83
CA GLU A 202 4.37 -8.89 20.04
C GLU A 202 2.97 -9.50 19.81
N ILE A 203 2.08 -8.82 19.09
CA ILE A 203 0.82 -9.40 18.60
C ILE A 203 1.07 -10.61 17.68
N GLU A 204 2.02 -10.52 16.74
CA GLU A 204 2.39 -11.59 15.80
C GLU A 204 2.90 -12.82 16.52
N ARG A 205 3.75 -12.67 17.54
CA ARG A 205 4.23 -13.81 18.35
C ARG A 205 3.10 -14.46 19.14
N MET A 206 2.11 -13.68 19.56
CA MET A 206 0.89 -14.20 20.18
C MET A 206 -0.01 -14.91 19.15
N ASN A 207 -0.01 -14.48 17.89
CA ASN A 207 -0.80 -15.03 16.77
C ASN A 207 -0.16 -16.20 16.01
N ALA A 208 1.17 -16.27 15.89
CA ALA A 208 1.90 -17.36 15.21
C ALA A 208 1.75 -18.70 15.95
N VAL A 209 1.56 -18.64 17.27
CA VAL A 209 1.14 -19.79 18.08
C VAL A 209 -0.24 -20.32 17.62
N LEU A 210 -1.09 -19.48 17.01
CA LEU A 210 -2.40 -19.85 16.47
C LEU A 210 -2.35 -20.31 14.99
N ALA A 211 -1.46 -19.75 14.16
CA ALA A 211 -1.42 -19.98 12.70
C ALA A 211 -0.79 -21.33 12.26
N SER A 212 0.05 -21.95 13.09
CA SER A 212 0.75 -23.22 12.78
C SER A 212 -0.14 -24.48 12.66
N LEU A 213 -1.44 -24.30 12.39
CA LEU A 213 -2.48 -25.32 12.32
C LEU A 213 -3.15 -25.49 10.92
N SER A 214 -2.69 -24.78 9.87
CA SER A 214 -3.27 -24.80 8.50
C SER A 214 -2.52 -25.72 7.52
N ASP A 215 -3.23 -26.42 6.64
CA ASP A 215 -2.69 -27.31 5.59
C ASP A 215 -2.60 -26.65 4.18
N ASP A 216 -3.02 -25.39 4.01
CA ASP A 216 -2.94 -24.67 2.72
C ASP A 216 -1.49 -24.25 2.41
N PRO A 217 -0.91 -24.58 1.22
CA PRO A 217 0.48 -24.25 0.89
C PRO A 217 0.79 -22.75 0.84
N ARG A 218 -0.24 -21.89 0.76
CA ARG A 218 -0.09 -20.43 0.79
C ARG A 218 0.23 -19.88 2.18
N ALA A 219 -0.20 -20.56 3.25
CA ALA A 219 -0.09 -20.07 4.62
C ALA A 219 1.35 -19.95 5.16
N MET A 220 2.35 -20.46 4.43
CA MET A 220 3.76 -20.53 4.85
C MET A 220 4.73 -20.04 3.77
N LEU A 221 4.26 -19.20 2.82
CA LEU A 221 5.12 -18.66 1.77
C LEU A 221 6.21 -17.75 2.36
N ALA A 222 7.44 -17.90 1.85
CA ALA A 222 8.56 -17.06 2.28
C ALA A 222 8.38 -15.63 1.77
N ALA A 223 8.71 -14.64 2.60
CA ALA A 223 8.71 -13.24 2.19
C ALA A 223 9.87 -12.91 1.22
N GLY A 224 9.67 -11.91 0.36
CA GLY A 224 10.69 -11.42 -0.57
C GLY A 224 10.18 -10.36 -1.53
N LEU A 225 11.03 -9.39 -1.87
CA LEU A 225 10.64 -8.30 -2.78
C LEU A 225 10.62 -8.75 -4.25
N PHE A 226 11.59 -9.58 -4.66
CA PHE A 226 11.73 -10.08 -6.04
C PHE A 226 11.82 -11.60 -6.11
N ASP A 227 11.85 -12.27 -4.96
CA ASP A 227 12.14 -13.69 -4.77
C ASP A 227 11.29 -14.30 -3.63
N ALA A 228 10.12 -13.72 -3.34
CA ALA A 228 9.15 -14.32 -2.43
C ALA A 228 8.83 -15.76 -2.86
N GLY A 229 8.50 -16.60 -1.88
CA GLY A 229 7.94 -17.92 -2.15
C GLY A 229 6.63 -17.77 -2.92
N GLU A 230 6.35 -18.68 -3.85
CA GLU A 230 5.14 -18.64 -4.66
C GLU A 230 4.39 -19.97 -4.57
N ALA A 231 3.05 -19.89 -4.62
CA ALA A 231 2.18 -21.04 -4.82
C ALA A 231 1.25 -20.76 -6.00
N ILE A 232 1.22 -21.66 -6.97
CA ILE A 232 0.40 -21.52 -8.18
C ILE A 232 -0.35 -22.82 -8.46
N SER A 233 -1.63 -22.70 -8.79
CA SER A 233 -2.49 -23.83 -9.15
C SER A 233 -3.35 -23.48 -10.35
N ASN A 234 -3.39 -24.36 -11.35
CA ASN A 234 -4.15 -24.22 -12.60
C ASN A 234 -3.91 -22.93 -13.40
N LEU A 235 -2.87 -22.17 -13.06
CA LEU A 235 -2.36 -21.02 -13.79
C LEU A 235 -0.94 -21.32 -14.26
N ARG A 236 -0.50 -20.59 -15.30
CA ARG A 236 0.88 -20.58 -15.76
C ARG A 236 1.44 -19.19 -15.55
N HIS A 237 2.49 -19.07 -14.74
CA HIS A 237 3.25 -17.83 -14.63
C HIS A 237 3.99 -17.58 -15.95
N VAL A 238 3.70 -16.45 -16.60
CA VAL A 238 4.28 -16.09 -17.90
C VAL A 238 5.53 -15.23 -17.73
N ALA A 239 5.44 -14.19 -16.90
CA ALA A 239 6.54 -13.27 -16.65
C ALA A 239 6.40 -12.57 -15.29
N PHE A 240 7.54 -12.18 -14.72
CA PHE A 240 7.64 -11.23 -13.61
C PHE A 240 8.29 -9.95 -14.14
N LEU A 241 7.60 -8.81 -14.01
CA LEU A 241 8.13 -7.52 -14.44
C LEU A 241 8.39 -6.62 -13.23
N ARG A 242 9.56 -5.98 -13.21
CA ARG A 242 9.88 -4.92 -12.25
C ARG A 242 9.20 -3.61 -12.69
N LYS A 243 8.90 -2.75 -11.73
CA LYS A 243 8.39 -1.40 -12.03
C LYS A 243 9.44 -0.63 -12.85
N PRO A 244 9.03 0.11 -13.89
CA PRO A 244 9.95 0.94 -14.67
C PRO A 244 10.40 2.18 -13.91
N ALA A 245 11.49 2.81 -14.36
CA ALA A 245 12.01 4.04 -13.76
C ALA A 245 10.93 5.15 -13.74
N GLY A 246 10.93 5.94 -12.66
CA GLY A 246 9.87 6.93 -12.37
C GLY A 246 8.63 6.35 -11.69
N PHE A 247 8.53 5.02 -11.56
CA PHE A 247 7.45 4.30 -10.87
C PHE A 247 7.95 3.48 -9.68
N PHE A 248 9.13 3.82 -9.16
CA PHE A 248 9.65 3.37 -7.88
C PHE A 248 10.72 4.36 -7.43
N ASP A 249 11.06 4.34 -6.15
CA ASP A 249 12.21 5.07 -5.63
C ASP A 249 13.48 4.22 -5.84
N PRO A 250 14.48 4.67 -6.64
CA PRO A 250 15.72 3.92 -6.84
C PRO A 250 16.52 3.66 -5.57
N GLU A 251 16.42 4.53 -4.57
CA GLU A 251 17.06 4.35 -3.26
C GLU A 251 16.25 3.42 -2.35
N ASN A 252 14.99 3.14 -2.74
CA ASN A 252 14.05 2.34 -1.99
C ASN A 252 13.07 1.57 -2.90
N PRO A 253 13.55 0.60 -3.70
CA PRO A 253 12.77 0.02 -4.79
C PRO A 253 11.58 -0.83 -4.33
N GLY A 254 11.61 -1.34 -3.10
CA GLY A 254 10.47 -2.05 -2.51
C GLY A 254 9.49 -1.15 -1.79
N SER A 255 9.69 0.17 -1.80
CA SER A 255 9.02 1.10 -0.88
C SER A 255 9.14 0.62 0.58
N LEU A 256 10.27 -0.05 0.87
CA LEU A 256 10.64 -0.52 2.19
C LEU A 256 10.96 0.69 3.07
N ARG A 257 11.26 0.48 4.33
CA ARG A 257 11.74 1.59 5.16
C ARG A 257 13.22 1.84 4.81
N PRO A 258 13.63 3.08 4.48
CA PRO A 258 14.99 3.38 4.05
C PRO A 258 15.96 3.15 5.21
N ARG A 259 17.02 2.36 5.03
CA ARG A 259 17.96 2.07 6.11
C ARG A 259 18.68 3.37 6.56
N ILE A 260 18.58 3.73 7.84
CA ILE A 260 19.36 4.79 8.46
C ILE A 260 20.80 4.27 8.63
N PRO A 261 21.80 4.92 8.02
CA PRO A 261 23.20 4.53 8.20
C PRO A 261 23.59 4.60 9.68
N ALA A 262 24.40 3.64 10.14
CA ALA A 262 25.04 3.77 11.44
C ALA A 262 25.91 5.03 11.45
N ALA A 263 25.81 5.84 12.51
CA ALA A 263 26.61 7.06 12.64
C ALA A 263 28.11 6.72 12.51
N GLY A 264 28.80 7.35 11.55
CA GLY A 264 30.25 7.22 11.33
C GLY A 264 30.70 6.69 9.96
N ALA A 265 29.79 6.30 9.05
CA ALA A 265 30.19 5.70 7.76
C ALA A 265 30.73 6.71 6.72
N GLU A 266 30.43 8.02 6.84
CA GLU A 266 31.00 9.05 5.94
C GLU A 266 32.35 9.62 6.43
N GLU A 267 32.71 9.45 7.70
CA GLU A 267 34.00 9.91 8.23
C GLU A 267 35.17 8.95 7.93
N GLY A 268 34.87 7.73 7.44
CA GLY A 268 35.89 6.72 7.09
C GLY A 268 36.52 6.90 5.70
N ALA A 269 35.82 7.53 4.76
CA ALA A 269 36.30 7.66 3.38
C ALA A 269 37.41 8.71 3.22
N GLU A 270 37.41 9.77 4.04
CA GLU A 270 38.50 10.77 4.06
C GLU A 270 39.66 10.36 5.00
N ALA A 271 39.43 9.43 5.93
CA ALA A 271 40.45 8.92 6.85
C ALA A 271 41.30 7.78 6.23
N GLU A 272 40.75 7.00 5.30
CA GLU A 272 41.51 5.96 4.59
C GLU A 272 42.54 6.54 3.60
N GLU A 273 42.33 7.74 3.03
CA GLU A 273 43.33 8.38 2.16
C GLU A 273 44.55 8.92 2.95
N THR A 274 44.39 9.26 4.24
CA THR A 274 45.48 9.82 5.06
C THR A 274 46.29 8.77 5.83
N ALA A 275 45.70 7.60 6.11
CA ALA A 275 46.39 6.49 6.79
C ALA A 275 47.29 5.66 5.85
N VAL A 276 46.98 5.61 4.55
CA VAL A 276 47.80 4.90 3.55
C VAL A 276 49.12 5.63 3.30
N ASP A 277 49.15 6.96 3.41
CA ASP A 277 50.36 7.77 3.18
C ASP A 277 51.35 7.73 4.37
N ALA A 278 50.86 7.59 5.61
CA ALA A 278 51.69 7.48 6.81
C ALA A 278 52.38 6.11 6.95
N ASN A 279 51.70 5.02 6.56
CA ASN A 279 52.28 3.67 6.57
C ASN A 279 53.28 3.45 5.41
N GLN A 280 53.13 4.17 4.30
CA GLN A 280 54.07 4.14 3.19
C GLN A 280 55.36 4.93 3.52
N ALA A 281 55.27 6.00 4.32
CA ALA A 281 56.43 6.73 4.84
C ALA A 281 57.23 5.94 5.90
N ALA A 282 56.57 5.14 6.75
CA ALA A 282 57.24 4.31 7.77
C ALA A 282 57.96 3.09 7.16
N MET A 283 57.44 2.53 6.06
CA MET A 283 58.06 1.39 5.35
C MET A 283 59.30 1.77 4.51
N ILE A 284 59.46 3.05 4.12
CA ILE A 284 60.64 3.52 3.38
C ILE A 284 61.82 3.83 4.33
N ALA A 285 61.58 4.13 5.61
CA ALA A 285 62.63 4.44 6.58
C ALA A 285 63.34 3.20 7.18
N ALA A 286 62.79 2.00 7.02
CA ALA A 286 63.32 0.76 7.60
C ALA A 286 64.30 -0.01 6.69
N ALA A 287 64.59 0.48 5.47
CA ALA A 287 65.41 -0.22 4.48
C ALA A 287 66.88 0.25 4.41
N GLY A 288 67.45 0.77 5.49
CA GLY A 288 68.84 1.25 5.46
C GLY A 288 69.58 1.24 6.79
N HIS A 289 70.20 0.10 7.13
CA HIS A 289 71.59 -0.05 7.57
C HIS A 289 71.82 -1.11 8.66
N ALA A 290 72.95 -1.80 8.49
CA ALA A 290 73.43 -3.01 9.15
C ALA A 290 74.17 -2.73 10.50
N PRO A 291 74.68 -3.76 11.21
CA PRO A 291 74.66 -3.83 12.68
C PRO A 291 75.94 -3.31 13.37
N GLY A 292 75.80 -2.85 14.63
CA GLY A 292 76.95 -2.64 15.50
C GLY A 292 76.64 -2.05 16.88
N ALA A 293 77.07 -2.78 17.91
CA ALA A 293 77.46 -2.32 19.25
C ALA A 293 76.39 -1.87 20.29
N MET A 294 76.13 -2.80 21.22
CA MET A 294 76.14 -2.67 22.70
C MET A 294 75.41 -1.50 23.41
N ASP A 295 74.39 -1.91 24.17
CA ASP A 295 74.30 -1.77 25.64
C ASP A 295 74.01 -0.38 26.25
N HIS A 296 72.75 -0.15 26.66
CA HIS A 296 72.31 0.54 27.91
C HIS A 296 70.81 0.90 27.98
N ALA A 297 69.96 0.49 27.03
CA ALA A 297 68.52 0.81 27.06
C ALA A 297 67.60 -0.30 27.61
N ALA A 298 68.06 -1.55 27.65
CA ALA A 298 67.22 -2.70 28.01
C ALA A 298 66.95 -2.84 29.52
N HIS A 299 67.70 -2.15 30.39
CA HIS A 299 67.57 -2.28 31.84
C HIS A 299 66.63 -1.24 32.49
N MET A 300 66.34 -0.13 31.82
CA MET A 300 65.42 0.91 32.35
C MET A 300 63.95 0.66 31.94
N ALA A 301 63.69 -0.13 30.90
CA ALA A 301 62.32 -0.47 30.49
C ALA A 301 61.68 -1.57 31.37
N ALA A 302 62.47 -2.37 32.09
CA ALA A 302 62.00 -3.50 32.88
C ALA A 302 61.46 -3.12 34.28
N MET A 303 61.64 -1.88 34.75
CA MET A 303 61.18 -1.45 36.08
C MET A 303 59.92 -0.54 36.06
N ALA A 304 59.39 -0.21 34.88
CA ALA A 304 58.12 0.52 34.75
C ALA A 304 56.92 -0.41 34.46
N ALA A 305 57.12 -1.73 34.42
CA ALA A 305 56.09 -2.73 34.11
C ALA A 305 55.48 -3.40 35.37
N ALA A 306 55.52 -2.73 36.53
CA ALA A 306 54.98 -3.23 37.79
C ALA A 306 54.17 -2.17 38.55
N ALA A 307 53.20 -1.54 37.88
CA ALA A 307 52.07 -0.84 38.50
C ALA A 307 51.02 -0.51 37.43
N ALA A 308 50.26 -1.50 36.99
CA ALA A 308 49.03 -1.28 36.21
C ALA A 308 47.86 -1.94 36.98
N PRO A 309 46.76 -1.21 37.25
CA PRO A 309 45.59 -1.81 37.89
C PRO A 309 44.95 -2.84 36.95
N ALA A 310 44.30 -3.84 37.55
CA ALA A 310 43.71 -4.99 36.88
C ALA A 310 42.78 -4.58 35.72
N ALA A 311 42.95 -5.27 34.60
CA ALA A 311 42.11 -5.15 33.42
C ALA A 311 40.65 -5.48 33.76
N ALA A 312 39.74 -4.62 33.29
CA ALA A 312 38.32 -4.93 33.16
C ALA A 312 38.15 -6.15 32.24
N PRO A 313 37.09 -6.97 32.43
CA PRO A 313 36.84 -8.11 31.56
C PRO A 313 36.65 -7.62 30.12
N ALA A 314 37.18 -8.37 29.17
CA ALA A 314 37.05 -8.10 27.75
C ALA A 314 35.56 -8.01 27.39
N GLU A 315 35.15 -6.86 26.86
CA GLU A 315 33.87 -6.70 26.18
C GLU A 315 33.82 -7.71 25.03
N GLU A 316 32.70 -8.44 24.95
CA GLU A 316 32.35 -9.22 23.77
C GLU A 316 32.43 -8.31 22.52
N PRO A 317 32.78 -8.85 21.34
CA PRO A 317 32.77 -8.03 20.14
C PRO A 317 31.36 -7.45 20.00
N ALA A 318 31.25 -6.12 20.10
CA ALA A 318 29.98 -5.42 19.93
C ALA A 318 29.31 -5.95 18.66
N GLU A 319 28.10 -6.50 18.79
CA GLU A 319 27.29 -6.81 17.63
C GLU A 319 27.24 -5.56 16.76
N ALA A 320 27.49 -5.76 15.46
CA ALA A 320 27.38 -4.67 14.51
C ALA A 320 26.02 -3.98 14.72
N PRO A 321 25.97 -2.64 14.80
CA PRO A 321 24.73 -1.95 15.11
C PRO A 321 23.61 -2.43 14.19
N GLU A 322 22.52 -2.87 14.80
CA GLU A 322 21.30 -3.31 14.12
C GLU A 322 20.92 -2.28 13.05
N PRO A 323 20.58 -2.72 11.82
CA PRO A 323 20.17 -1.82 10.76
C PRO A 323 18.95 -1.01 11.20
N ARG A 324 19.14 0.30 11.37
CA ARG A 324 18.03 1.24 11.63
C ARG A 324 17.33 1.54 10.31
N PHE A 325 16.03 1.79 10.32
CA PHE A 325 15.25 2.09 9.11
C PHE A 325 14.34 3.30 9.34
N GLY A 326 14.19 4.18 8.35
CA GLY A 326 13.49 5.45 8.34
C GLY A 326 12.06 5.34 7.81
N THR A 327 11.51 6.44 7.31
CA THR A 327 10.07 6.55 7.01
C THR A 327 9.58 5.64 5.88
N ARG A 328 8.36 5.09 6.00
CA ARG A 328 7.69 4.42 4.87
C ARG A 328 7.40 5.49 3.82
N GLY A 329 7.84 5.31 2.57
CA GLY A 329 7.29 6.09 1.47
C GLY A 329 5.77 5.87 1.43
N GLY A 330 4.99 6.90 1.07
CA GLY A 330 3.52 6.81 1.09
C GLY A 330 3.07 5.50 0.45
N LEU A 331 2.29 4.70 1.20
CA LEU A 331 2.03 3.26 0.97
C LEU A 331 1.67 2.93 -0.49
N LEU A 332 1.07 3.89 -1.20
CA LEU A 332 0.57 3.74 -2.56
C LEU A 332 1.23 4.68 -3.58
N SER A 333 2.22 5.48 -3.19
CA SER A 333 2.82 6.50 -4.09
C SER A 333 3.21 5.86 -5.42
N PHE A 334 3.76 4.66 -5.42
CA PHE A 334 4.09 3.93 -6.64
C PHE A 334 3.27 2.66 -6.85
N ALA A 335 2.15 2.47 -6.14
CA ALA A 335 1.28 1.33 -6.34
C ALA A 335 0.62 1.42 -7.72
N ASN A 336 0.59 0.29 -8.43
CA ASN A 336 -0.25 0.17 -9.60
C ASN A 336 -1.70 0.08 -9.15
N THR A 337 -2.60 0.55 -9.99
CA THR A 337 -4.05 0.41 -9.78
C THR A 337 -4.61 -0.54 -10.84
N ASP A 338 -5.57 -0.09 -11.63
CA ASP A 338 -6.28 -0.90 -12.62
C ASP A 338 -5.47 -1.12 -13.91
N LEU A 339 -5.85 -2.18 -14.61
CA LEU A 339 -5.34 -2.51 -15.94
C LEU A 339 -6.44 -2.31 -16.98
N ALA A 340 -6.13 -1.58 -18.05
CA ALA A 340 -6.98 -1.48 -19.23
C ALA A 340 -6.37 -2.25 -20.41
N PHE A 341 -7.22 -2.93 -21.17
CA PHE A 341 -6.82 -3.71 -22.35
C PHE A 341 -7.54 -3.21 -23.60
N SER A 342 -6.83 -3.18 -24.74
CA SER A 342 -7.42 -2.92 -26.07
C SER A 342 -6.63 -3.66 -27.14
N GLY A 343 -7.19 -4.77 -27.65
CA GLY A 343 -6.46 -5.69 -28.52
C GLY A 343 -5.19 -6.21 -27.81
N ASN A 344 -4.02 -5.93 -28.37
CA ASN A 344 -2.73 -6.31 -27.79
C ASN A 344 -2.10 -5.20 -26.93
N LEU A 345 -2.80 -4.10 -26.68
CA LEU A 345 -2.35 -3.02 -25.80
C LEU A 345 -2.81 -3.32 -24.37
N MET A 346 -1.90 -3.17 -23.41
CA MET A 346 -2.21 -3.20 -21.98
C MET A 346 -1.68 -1.90 -21.35
N VAL A 347 -2.53 -1.18 -20.63
CA VAL A 347 -2.12 -0.01 -19.86
C VAL A 347 -2.30 -0.29 -18.38
N ALA A 348 -1.25 -0.10 -17.60
CA ALA A 348 -1.28 -0.23 -16.15
C ALA A 348 -1.31 1.16 -15.49
N GLY A 349 -2.42 1.45 -14.82
CA GLY A 349 -2.60 2.63 -13.99
C GLY A 349 -1.68 2.64 -12.78
N ASN A 350 -1.39 3.83 -12.26
CA ASN A 350 -0.54 4.02 -11.08
C ASN A 350 -0.76 5.40 -10.46
N TYR A 351 -0.52 5.52 -9.17
CA TYR A 351 -0.63 6.80 -8.45
C TYR A 351 0.28 7.92 -9.02
N HIS A 352 1.33 7.58 -9.77
CA HIS A 352 2.24 8.53 -10.43
C HIS A 352 1.99 8.71 -11.94
N GLY A 353 0.98 8.06 -12.52
CA GLY A 353 0.71 8.10 -13.95
C GLY A 353 0.28 6.75 -14.49
N PHE A 354 0.86 6.30 -15.60
CA PHE A 354 0.57 4.97 -16.14
C PHE A 354 1.70 4.44 -17.01
N ASN A 355 1.72 3.11 -17.18
CA ASN A 355 2.69 2.41 -18.01
C ASN A 355 1.99 1.69 -19.16
N VAL A 356 2.52 1.83 -20.37
CA VAL A 356 1.93 1.27 -21.59
C VAL A 356 2.75 0.08 -22.05
N TYR A 357 2.11 -1.06 -22.26
CA TYR A 357 2.72 -2.31 -22.68
C TYR A 357 2.07 -2.85 -23.96
N GLN A 358 2.89 -3.49 -24.79
CA GLN A 358 2.45 -4.29 -25.93
C GLN A 358 2.55 -5.77 -25.58
N LEU A 359 1.45 -6.51 -25.71
CA LEU A 359 1.42 -7.95 -25.50
C LEU A 359 1.91 -8.70 -26.75
N GLY A 360 2.91 -9.56 -26.58
CA GLY A 360 3.37 -10.50 -27.61
C GLY A 360 2.36 -11.63 -27.86
N GLU A 361 2.57 -12.42 -28.92
CA GLU A 361 1.72 -13.59 -29.24
C GLU A 361 1.74 -14.67 -28.13
N ASP A 362 2.83 -14.71 -27.36
CA ASP A 362 3.01 -15.59 -26.19
C ASP A 362 2.39 -15.02 -24.90
N GLY A 363 1.81 -13.83 -24.98
CA GLY A 363 1.23 -13.07 -23.87
C GLY A 363 2.26 -12.29 -23.05
N VAL A 364 3.54 -12.28 -23.44
CA VAL A 364 4.58 -11.56 -22.69
C VAL A 364 4.44 -10.05 -22.93
N PRO A 365 4.24 -9.23 -21.88
CA PRO A 365 4.17 -7.78 -22.02
C PRO A 365 5.56 -7.16 -22.26
N THR A 366 5.66 -6.31 -23.27
CA THR A 366 6.83 -5.47 -23.57
C THR A 366 6.50 -4.01 -23.26
N LEU A 367 7.25 -3.38 -22.36
CA LEU A 367 7.05 -1.97 -22.02
C LEU A 367 7.34 -1.06 -23.23
N VAL A 368 6.42 -0.16 -23.53
CA VAL A 368 6.49 0.77 -24.67
C VAL A 368 6.83 2.18 -24.20
N SER A 369 6.16 2.66 -23.16
CA SER A 369 6.41 3.97 -22.56
C SER A 369 5.91 4.04 -21.11
N SER A 370 6.51 4.94 -20.35
CA SER A 370 6.15 5.26 -18.97
C SER A 370 5.71 6.71 -18.90
N VAL A 371 4.45 6.98 -18.55
CA VAL A 371 3.88 8.33 -18.54
C VAL A 371 3.77 8.83 -17.11
N VAL A 372 4.59 9.81 -16.74
CA VAL A 372 4.61 10.40 -15.40
C VAL A 372 3.68 11.61 -15.35
N CYS A 373 2.57 11.45 -14.63
CA CYS A 373 1.50 12.45 -14.47
C CYS A 373 0.93 12.29 -13.05
N PRO A 374 1.60 12.79 -12.01
CA PRO A 374 1.17 12.60 -10.62
C PRO A 374 -0.27 13.09 -10.36
N GLY A 375 -0.96 12.40 -9.46
CA GLY A 375 -2.35 12.70 -9.11
C GLY A 375 -3.01 11.72 -8.14
N GLY A 376 -2.43 10.54 -7.92
CA GLY A 376 -3.03 9.49 -7.11
C GLY A 376 -4.19 8.77 -7.81
N GLN A 377 -4.58 7.61 -7.29
CA GLN A 377 -5.48 6.65 -7.95
C GLN A 377 -4.87 6.16 -9.26
N GLY A 378 -5.25 6.75 -10.40
CA GLY A 378 -4.69 6.38 -11.70
C GLY A 378 -5.40 5.23 -12.38
N ASP A 379 -6.64 4.95 -12.01
CA ASP A 379 -7.50 3.97 -12.70
C ASP A 379 -7.70 4.40 -14.15
N VAL A 380 -7.65 3.44 -15.08
CA VAL A 380 -7.58 3.71 -16.51
C VAL A 380 -8.66 2.98 -17.29
N SER A 381 -9.25 3.65 -18.29
CA SER A 381 -10.09 3.02 -19.32
C SER A 381 -9.64 3.44 -20.72
N ILE A 382 -9.81 2.54 -21.70
CA ILE A 382 -9.48 2.81 -23.11
C ILE A 382 -10.75 2.80 -23.95
N ALA A 383 -10.94 3.86 -24.74
CA ALA A 383 -12.02 3.95 -25.73
C ALA A 383 -11.46 4.45 -27.07
N GLY A 384 -11.24 3.52 -28.01
CA GLY A 384 -10.58 3.81 -29.28
C GLY A 384 -9.16 4.33 -29.06
N ASN A 385 -8.91 5.56 -29.48
CA ASN A 385 -7.61 6.24 -29.31
C ASN A 385 -7.54 7.13 -28.06
N LEU A 386 -8.57 7.10 -27.21
CA LEU A 386 -8.59 7.86 -25.97
C LEU A 386 -8.31 6.94 -24.77
N LEU A 387 -7.54 7.45 -23.82
CA LEU A 387 -7.38 6.90 -22.50
C LEU A 387 -7.92 7.88 -21.47
N VAL A 388 -8.82 7.42 -20.62
CA VAL A 388 -9.35 8.19 -19.48
C VAL A 388 -8.63 7.71 -18.21
N MET A 389 -8.20 8.63 -17.37
CA MET A 389 -7.49 8.35 -16.12
C MET A 389 -8.10 9.09 -14.94
N SER A 390 -8.37 8.38 -13.85
CA SER A 390 -8.86 8.93 -12.58
C SER A 390 -7.76 9.59 -11.76
N VAL A 391 -8.05 10.75 -11.16
CA VAL A 391 -7.16 11.52 -10.29
C VAL A 391 -7.94 12.03 -9.07
N GLU A 392 -7.50 11.69 -7.87
CA GLU A 392 -8.20 12.09 -6.64
C GLU A 392 -7.38 12.94 -5.68
N GLU A 393 -6.07 12.70 -5.58
CA GLU A 393 -5.22 13.32 -4.56
C GLU A 393 -4.97 14.80 -4.85
N THR A 394 -4.77 15.57 -3.78
CA THR A 394 -4.58 17.01 -3.86
C THR A 394 -3.25 17.40 -4.51
N ARG A 395 -2.27 16.51 -4.63
CA ARG A 395 -0.99 16.82 -5.29
C ARG A 395 -1.06 16.85 -6.82
N GLY A 396 -2.16 16.39 -7.41
CA GLY A 396 -2.33 16.45 -8.87
C GLY A 396 -2.29 17.89 -9.37
N ARG A 397 -1.59 18.10 -10.49
CA ARG A 397 -1.53 19.40 -11.18
C ARG A 397 -2.22 19.34 -12.55
N THR A 398 -2.72 20.48 -13.00
CA THR A 398 -3.39 20.63 -14.31
C THR A 398 -2.42 20.47 -15.49
N ASP A 399 -1.13 20.73 -15.27
CA ASP A 399 -0.05 20.63 -16.24
C ASP A 399 0.79 19.35 -16.11
N CYS A 400 0.38 18.43 -15.23
CA CYS A 400 1.17 17.27 -14.80
C CYS A 400 2.59 17.61 -14.31
N GLY A 401 2.79 18.83 -13.79
CA GLY A 401 3.99 19.22 -13.07
C GLY A 401 4.30 18.25 -11.94
N LEU A 402 5.58 18.14 -11.59
CA LEU A 402 6.04 17.17 -10.59
C LEU A 402 6.17 17.79 -9.20
N GLU A 403 6.26 19.12 -9.12
CA GLU A 403 6.40 19.94 -7.93
C GLU A 403 5.22 19.88 -6.94
N GLY A 404 4.11 19.24 -7.32
CA GLY A 404 2.91 19.13 -6.49
C GLY A 404 2.21 20.48 -6.26
N VAL A 405 1.35 20.52 -5.23
CA VAL A 405 0.58 21.71 -4.84
C VAL A 405 0.53 21.82 -3.33
N GLU A 406 1.25 22.78 -2.77
CA GLU A 406 1.38 22.99 -1.31
C GLU A 406 0.26 23.85 -0.72
N ASP A 407 -0.23 24.85 -1.47
CA ASP A 407 -1.27 25.76 -1.00
C ASP A 407 -2.57 25.01 -0.69
N ARG A 408 -3.39 25.52 0.24
CA ARG A 408 -4.72 24.95 0.54
C ARG A 408 -5.69 25.08 -0.64
N VAL A 409 -5.68 26.24 -1.29
CA VAL A 409 -6.48 26.58 -2.48
C VAL A 409 -5.51 26.92 -3.59
N SER A 410 -5.60 26.26 -4.74
CA SER A 410 -4.69 26.55 -5.85
C SER A 410 -5.36 26.39 -7.20
N PRO A 411 -5.18 27.34 -8.14
CA PRO A 411 -5.63 27.19 -9.51
C PRO A 411 -4.83 26.13 -10.29
N GLU A 412 -3.66 25.73 -9.78
CA GLU A 412 -2.80 24.74 -10.42
C GLU A 412 -3.26 23.30 -10.08
N ARG A 413 -4.05 23.13 -9.01
CA ARG A 413 -4.50 21.82 -8.53
C ARG A 413 -5.45 21.16 -9.51
N PHE A 414 -5.26 19.86 -9.73
CA PHE A 414 -6.15 19.00 -10.49
C PHE A 414 -6.65 17.81 -9.67
N ARG A 415 -7.98 17.59 -9.68
CA ARG A 415 -8.64 16.34 -9.25
C ARG A 415 -9.84 16.09 -10.18
N GLY A 416 -10.02 14.87 -10.67
CA GLY A 416 -11.08 14.50 -11.60
C GLY A 416 -10.56 13.59 -12.71
N LEU A 417 -11.04 13.75 -13.94
CA LEU A 417 -10.69 12.87 -15.06
C LEU A 417 -9.68 13.52 -15.99
N ARG A 418 -8.57 12.85 -16.29
CA ARG A 418 -7.65 13.22 -17.38
C ARG A 418 -7.98 12.42 -18.63
N ILE A 419 -7.81 13.05 -19.78
CA ILE A 419 -8.09 12.44 -21.08
C ILE A 419 -6.85 12.56 -21.94
N PHE A 420 -6.32 11.42 -22.37
CA PHE A 420 -5.12 11.31 -23.18
C PHE A 420 -5.47 10.78 -24.57
N ASP A 421 -4.87 11.35 -25.60
CA ASP A 421 -4.78 10.75 -26.93
C ASP A 421 -3.59 9.79 -26.93
N ILE A 422 -3.88 8.52 -27.21
CA ILE A 422 -2.94 7.41 -27.27
C ILE A 422 -2.75 6.89 -28.71
N SER A 423 -3.11 7.67 -29.73
CA SER A 423 -2.85 7.32 -31.15
C SER A 423 -1.36 7.06 -31.41
N ASP A 424 -0.47 7.79 -30.71
CA ASP A 424 0.94 7.42 -30.56
C ASP A 424 1.18 6.97 -29.12
N ILE A 425 1.11 5.65 -28.91
CA ILE A 425 1.29 5.02 -27.59
C ILE A 425 2.67 5.26 -26.97
N ARG A 426 3.66 5.73 -27.74
CA ARG A 426 5.00 6.06 -27.21
C ARG A 426 5.07 7.48 -26.67
N ARG A 427 4.14 8.34 -27.06
CA ARG A 427 4.06 9.74 -26.64
C ARG A 427 2.61 10.17 -26.38
N PRO A 428 1.92 9.56 -25.41
CA PRO A 428 0.56 9.97 -25.05
C PRO A 428 0.49 11.48 -24.75
N ARG A 429 -0.57 12.13 -25.22
CA ARG A 429 -0.77 13.57 -25.06
C ARG A 429 -2.05 13.84 -24.30
N GLN A 430 -1.98 14.68 -23.26
CA GLN A 430 -3.18 15.13 -22.58
C GLN A 430 -3.98 16.06 -23.50
N VAL A 431 -5.20 15.65 -23.85
CA VAL A 431 -6.08 16.36 -24.80
C VAL A 431 -7.35 16.90 -24.15
N GLY A 432 -7.63 16.51 -22.91
CA GLY A 432 -8.72 17.06 -22.11
C GLY A 432 -8.56 16.74 -20.64
N GLN A 433 -9.33 17.45 -19.82
CA GLN A 433 -9.43 17.17 -18.38
C GLN A 433 -10.77 17.70 -17.85
N VAL A 434 -11.32 17.02 -16.85
CA VAL A 434 -12.57 17.42 -16.18
C VAL A 434 -12.30 17.52 -14.69
N GLN A 435 -12.41 18.72 -14.12
CA GLN A 435 -12.27 18.94 -12.68
C GLN A 435 -13.59 18.63 -11.97
N THR A 436 -13.52 17.87 -10.88
CA THR A 436 -14.70 17.49 -10.09
C THR A 436 -14.53 17.90 -8.63
N CYS A 437 -15.65 18.05 -7.91
CA CYS A 437 -15.64 18.53 -6.54
C CYS A 437 -15.01 17.56 -5.53
N ARG A 438 -15.01 16.27 -5.84
CA ARG A 438 -14.45 15.21 -4.99
C ARG A 438 -13.28 14.46 -5.62
N GLY A 439 -12.85 14.87 -6.81
CA GLY A 439 -11.88 14.13 -7.61
C GLY A 439 -12.52 12.95 -8.34
N SER A 440 -11.67 12.07 -8.85
CA SER A 440 -12.08 10.79 -9.44
C SER A 440 -11.29 9.70 -8.75
N HIS A 441 -11.99 8.88 -7.97
CA HIS A 441 -11.46 7.64 -7.41
C HIS A 441 -11.42 6.58 -8.49
N THR A 442 -12.59 6.28 -9.06
CA THR A 442 -12.81 5.37 -10.19
C THR A 442 -13.66 6.07 -11.26
N HIS A 443 -13.75 5.45 -12.44
CA HIS A 443 -14.66 5.87 -13.50
C HIS A 443 -15.14 4.70 -14.35
N SER A 444 -16.28 4.88 -15.01
CA SER A 444 -16.91 3.85 -15.82
C SER A 444 -17.36 4.42 -17.17
N ILE A 445 -16.92 3.85 -18.29
CA ILE A 445 -17.40 4.23 -19.63
C ILE A 445 -18.76 3.57 -19.86
N VAL A 446 -19.81 4.38 -19.81
CA VAL A 446 -21.21 3.91 -19.85
C VAL A 446 -21.69 3.70 -21.28
N GLN A 447 -21.37 4.65 -22.15
CA GLN A 447 -21.83 4.65 -23.53
C GLN A 447 -20.80 5.32 -24.43
N GLN A 448 -20.57 4.74 -25.61
CA GLN A 448 -19.84 5.38 -26.69
C GLN A 448 -20.80 5.59 -27.86
N THR A 449 -21.01 6.84 -28.24
CA THR A 449 -21.75 7.24 -29.45
C THR A 449 -20.77 7.53 -30.59
N GLU A 450 -21.28 7.89 -31.77
CA GLU A 450 -20.42 8.35 -32.88
C GLU A 450 -19.71 9.68 -32.56
N SER A 451 -20.23 10.49 -31.64
CA SER A 451 -19.75 11.83 -31.35
C SER A 451 -19.13 12.02 -29.97
N SER A 452 -19.47 11.18 -28.99
CA SER A 452 -19.07 11.38 -27.59
C SER A 452 -19.00 10.07 -26.79
N LEU A 453 -18.24 10.12 -25.70
CA LEU A 453 -18.26 9.14 -24.62
C LEU A 453 -19.06 9.70 -23.45
N ILE A 454 -19.87 8.86 -22.82
CA ILE A 454 -20.52 9.13 -21.54
C ILE A 454 -19.79 8.33 -20.47
N VAL A 455 -19.34 9.02 -19.43
CA VAL A 455 -18.54 8.45 -18.34
C VAL A 455 -19.22 8.76 -17.01
N TYR A 456 -19.36 7.76 -16.16
CA TYR A 456 -19.69 7.96 -14.75
C TYR A 456 -18.40 8.14 -13.96
N ASN A 457 -18.34 9.23 -13.20
CA ASN A 457 -17.24 9.55 -12.32
C ASN A 457 -17.65 9.34 -10.86
N SER A 458 -16.85 8.54 -10.15
CA SER A 458 -16.99 8.26 -8.73
C SER A 458 -15.88 8.95 -7.96
N GLY A 459 -16.20 10.08 -7.33
CA GLY A 459 -15.26 10.81 -6.46
C GLY A 459 -15.49 10.50 -4.99
N THR A 460 -14.47 10.04 -4.27
CA THR A 460 -14.57 9.69 -2.84
C THR A 460 -13.90 10.72 -1.94
N GLY A 461 -12.96 11.49 -2.48
CA GLY A 461 -12.20 12.49 -1.74
C GLY A 461 -13.08 13.59 -1.12
N PRO A 462 -12.49 14.40 -0.22
CA PRO A 462 -13.20 15.48 0.43
C PRO A 462 -13.69 16.50 -0.60
N VAL A 463 -14.83 17.12 -0.31
CA VAL A 463 -15.36 18.23 -1.10
C VAL A 463 -14.34 19.38 -1.05
N ARG A 464 -14.03 19.96 -2.21
CA ARG A 464 -13.14 21.12 -2.30
C ARG A 464 -13.69 22.32 -1.56
N GLU A 465 -12.78 23.20 -1.16
CA GLU A 465 -13.10 24.53 -0.66
C GLU A 465 -13.86 25.31 -1.75
N GLU A 466 -14.88 26.08 -1.35
CA GLU A 466 -15.66 26.92 -2.27
C GLU A 466 -14.77 27.99 -2.92
N GLU A 467 -13.71 28.45 -2.25
CA GLU A 467 -12.72 29.36 -2.82
C GLU A 467 -11.88 28.73 -3.93
N GLU A 468 -11.69 27.40 -3.92
CA GLU A 468 -11.03 26.67 -4.99
C GLU A 468 -12.00 26.37 -6.14
N MET A 469 -13.24 26.02 -5.81
CA MET A 469 -14.29 25.76 -6.79
C MET A 469 -15.67 26.06 -6.22
N ALA A 470 -16.24 27.20 -6.61
CA ALA A 470 -17.48 27.74 -6.03
C ALA A 470 -18.72 26.82 -6.18
N SER A 471 -18.71 25.85 -7.10
CA SER A 471 -19.77 24.86 -7.24
C SER A 471 -19.68 23.72 -6.22
N CYS A 472 -18.59 23.62 -5.47
CA CYS A 472 -18.34 22.52 -4.55
C CYS A 472 -18.85 22.83 -3.16
N ILE A 473 -20.12 22.45 -2.93
CA ILE A 473 -20.80 22.69 -1.67
C ILE A 473 -20.69 21.43 -0.80
N GLY A 474 -20.29 21.61 0.46
CA GLY A 474 -20.15 20.52 1.45
C GLY A 474 -21.49 19.98 1.97
N ASP A 475 -21.44 19.28 3.10
CA ASP A 475 -22.63 18.74 3.79
C ASP A 475 -23.32 19.83 4.61
N VAL A 476 -24.06 20.72 3.94
CA VAL A 476 -24.82 21.79 4.58
C VAL A 476 -26.28 21.34 4.76
N PRO A 477 -26.81 21.28 6.00
CA PRO A 477 -28.19 20.84 6.25
C PRO A 477 -29.22 21.63 5.44
N GLY A 478 -29.99 20.92 4.62
CA GLY A 478 -31.04 21.50 3.77
C GLY A 478 -30.56 22.05 2.44
N ASP A 479 -29.26 22.05 2.15
CA ASP A 479 -28.74 22.44 0.84
C ASP A 479 -28.64 21.22 -0.09
N THR A 480 -29.47 21.22 -1.13
CA THR A 480 -29.52 20.13 -2.11
C THR A 480 -28.43 20.23 -3.19
N ARG A 481 -27.60 21.27 -3.15
CA ARG A 481 -26.49 21.48 -4.08
C ARG A 481 -25.20 20.81 -3.64
N THR A 482 -25.19 20.13 -2.49
CA THR A 482 -24.02 19.40 -1.99
C THR A 482 -23.37 18.52 -3.05
N ALA A 483 -22.04 18.40 -3.05
CA ALA A 483 -21.29 17.49 -3.91
C ALA A 483 -21.29 16.05 -3.39
N LEU A 484 -21.87 15.80 -2.22
CA LEU A 484 -22.15 14.47 -1.70
C LEU A 484 -23.44 13.91 -2.33
N PHE A 485 -23.64 12.60 -2.21
CA PHE A 485 -24.89 11.94 -2.60
C PHE A 485 -25.24 12.16 -4.09
N SER A 486 -24.24 12.14 -4.97
CA SER A 486 -24.41 12.13 -6.43
C SER A 486 -23.33 11.32 -7.14
N ILE A 487 -23.62 10.96 -8.38
CA ILE A 487 -22.63 10.50 -9.37
C ILE A 487 -22.47 11.63 -10.37
N ASP A 488 -21.24 11.96 -10.77
CA ASP A 488 -21.02 12.94 -11.84
C ASP A 488 -21.05 12.21 -13.20
N VAL A 489 -21.91 12.67 -14.10
CA VAL A 489 -21.98 12.18 -15.48
C VAL A 489 -21.19 13.15 -16.36
N VAL A 490 -20.17 12.64 -17.02
CA VAL A 490 -19.24 13.40 -17.85
C VAL A 490 -19.45 13.03 -19.31
N GLU A 491 -19.59 14.05 -20.16
CA GLU A 491 -19.53 13.88 -21.60
C GLU A 491 -18.13 14.25 -22.12
N ILE A 492 -17.54 13.38 -22.94
CA ILE A 492 -16.28 13.61 -23.64
C ILE A 492 -16.55 13.63 -25.15
N PRO A 493 -16.59 14.80 -25.80
CA PRO A 493 -16.74 14.89 -27.24
C PRO A 493 -15.52 14.29 -27.97
N LEU A 494 -15.72 13.30 -28.83
CA LEU A 494 -14.63 12.60 -29.54
C LEU A 494 -13.86 13.52 -30.49
N ALA A 495 -14.55 14.48 -31.11
CA ALA A 495 -13.94 15.44 -32.03
C ALA A 495 -13.15 16.56 -31.31
N ASN A 496 -13.46 16.81 -30.04
CA ASN A 496 -12.77 17.80 -29.21
C ASN A 496 -12.79 17.38 -27.73
N PRO A 497 -11.93 16.43 -27.33
CA PRO A 497 -11.91 15.94 -25.94
C PRO A 497 -11.62 17.03 -24.90
N GLY A 498 -11.00 18.16 -25.30
CA GLY A 498 -10.77 19.32 -24.45
C GLY A 498 -12.04 20.06 -24.03
N ALA A 499 -13.17 19.79 -24.69
CA ALA A 499 -14.49 20.31 -24.31
C ALA A 499 -15.26 19.35 -23.38
N ALA A 500 -14.60 18.34 -22.82
CA ALA A 500 -15.22 17.45 -21.84
C ALA A 500 -15.73 18.22 -20.62
N HIS A 501 -16.92 17.87 -20.14
CA HIS A 501 -17.56 18.55 -19.03
C HIS A 501 -18.57 17.64 -18.32
N ILE A 502 -18.91 17.99 -17.08
CA ILE A 502 -20.01 17.36 -16.34
C ILE A 502 -21.32 17.84 -16.96
N VAL A 503 -22.16 16.91 -17.40
CA VAL A 503 -23.46 17.19 -18.02
C VAL A 503 -24.61 17.04 -17.02
N SER A 504 -24.47 16.18 -16.02
CA SER A 504 -25.44 16.02 -14.94
C SER A 504 -24.76 15.45 -13.69
N SER A 505 -25.37 15.68 -12.51
CA SER A 505 -24.96 15.03 -11.25
C SER A 505 -26.19 14.44 -10.53
N PRO A 506 -26.73 13.30 -11.00
CA PRO A 506 -27.96 12.71 -10.48
C PRO A 506 -27.86 12.33 -9.00
N ARG A 507 -28.95 12.55 -8.26
CA ARG A 507 -29.05 12.31 -6.81
C ARG A 507 -29.48 10.88 -6.49
N VAL A 508 -28.69 9.90 -6.94
CA VAL A 508 -29.06 8.48 -6.91
C VAL A 508 -29.20 7.88 -5.49
N PHE A 509 -28.69 8.56 -4.47
CA PHE A 509 -28.75 8.13 -3.06
C PHE A 509 -29.96 8.73 -2.32
N ALA A 510 -30.71 9.62 -2.96
CA ALA A 510 -31.87 10.25 -2.35
C ALA A 510 -32.95 9.22 -2.03
N ASP A 511 -33.68 9.46 -0.95
CA ASP A 511 -34.91 8.75 -0.63
C ASP A 511 -35.97 9.16 -1.66
N PRO A 512 -36.53 8.24 -2.47
CA PRO A 512 -37.47 8.59 -3.53
C PRO A 512 -38.81 9.12 -3.01
N ALA A 513 -39.20 8.78 -1.78
CA ALA A 513 -40.45 9.24 -1.18
C ALA A 513 -40.32 10.62 -0.53
N THR A 514 -39.19 10.88 0.13
CA THR A 514 -38.98 12.12 0.90
C THR A 514 -38.12 13.16 0.19
N GLY A 515 -37.36 12.76 -0.83
CA GLY A 515 -36.37 13.60 -1.52
C GLY A 515 -35.11 13.89 -0.68
N ARG A 516 -34.97 13.27 0.50
CA ARG A 516 -33.81 13.45 1.37
C ARG A 516 -32.57 12.83 0.72
N LEU A 517 -31.55 13.65 0.43
CA LEU A 517 -30.36 13.20 -0.32
C LEU A 517 -29.59 12.06 0.35
N ALA A 518 -29.43 12.10 1.67
CA ALA A 518 -28.79 11.02 2.44
C ALA A 518 -29.75 9.84 2.68
N GLY A 519 -30.48 9.40 1.65
CA GLY A 519 -31.60 8.46 1.76
C GLY A 519 -31.23 7.05 2.22
N LEU A 520 -29.96 6.70 2.10
CA LEU A 520 -29.41 5.37 2.35
C LEU A 520 -28.72 5.28 3.71
N TRP A 521 -27.84 4.27 3.88
CA TRP A 521 -27.22 3.98 5.17
C TRP A 521 -26.41 5.16 5.72
N GLY A 522 -26.67 5.50 6.98
CA GLY A 522 -26.08 6.67 7.65
C GLY A 522 -24.67 6.45 8.21
N GLY A 523 -24.14 5.22 8.15
CA GLY A 523 -22.93 4.81 8.85
C GLY A 523 -23.21 4.33 10.28
N GLY A 524 -22.31 3.52 10.82
CA GLY A 524 -22.44 2.95 12.17
C GLY A 524 -22.34 1.42 12.18
N ASP A 525 -22.77 0.77 13.26
CA ASP A 525 -22.88 -0.69 13.31
C ASP A 525 -24.28 -1.18 12.90
N HIS A 526 -24.37 -2.44 12.47
CA HIS A 526 -25.63 -3.12 12.14
C HIS A 526 -26.21 -3.91 13.34
N GLY A 527 -25.79 -3.58 14.57
CA GLY A 527 -26.17 -4.26 15.80
C GLY A 527 -25.03 -5.02 16.49
N ALA A 528 -25.38 -5.74 17.56
CA ALA A 528 -24.42 -6.55 18.32
C ALA A 528 -23.74 -7.60 17.42
N ASP A 529 -22.43 -7.79 17.62
CA ASP A 529 -21.58 -8.71 16.84
C ASP A 529 -21.41 -8.36 15.35
N THR A 530 -21.74 -7.12 14.96
CA THR A 530 -21.49 -6.58 13.62
C THR A 530 -20.36 -5.55 13.65
N GLN A 531 -19.81 -5.24 12.48
CA GLN A 531 -18.75 -4.24 12.37
C GLN A 531 -19.31 -2.85 12.10
N ARG A 532 -18.44 -1.83 12.28
CA ARG A 532 -18.74 -0.47 11.83
C ARG A 532 -18.62 -0.40 10.31
N THR A 533 -19.59 0.26 9.70
CA THR A 533 -19.72 0.38 8.25
C THR A 533 -19.81 1.84 7.85
N SER A 534 -19.30 2.14 6.65
CA SER A 534 -19.21 3.52 6.15
C SER A 534 -20.57 4.10 5.79
N ARG A 535 -20.70 5.42 5.91
CA ARG A 535 -21.87 6.15 5.38
C ARG A 535 -21.93 6.02 3.87
N THR A 536 -23.13 5.91 3.33
CA THR A 536 -23.37 5.90 1.87
C THR A 536 -23.52 7.33 1.35
N ASP A 537 -22.42 7.96 0.95
CA ASP A 537 -22.43 9.31 0.34
C ASP A 537 -21.80 9.39 -1.07
N GLN A 538 -21.34 8.25 -1.58
CA GLN A 538 -20.65 8.07 -2.85
C GLN A 538 -20.64 6.60 -3.25
N CYS A 539 -20.53 6.36 -4.55
CA CYS A 539 -20.06 5.07 -5.04
C CYS A 539 -18.54 5.05 -5.05
N HIS A 540 -17.94 3.98 -4.54
CA HIS A 540 -16.53 3.70 -4.71
C HIS A 540 -16.30 3.28 -6.16
N ASP A 541 -17.00 2.24 -6.59
CA ASP A 541 -16.94 1.72 -7.94
C ASP A 541 -18.35 1.53 -8.54
N ILE A 542 -18.43 1.68 -9.86
CA ILE A 542 -19.65 1.44 -10.63
C ILE A 542 -19.28 0.60 -11.84
N THR A 543 -19.89 -0.57 -11.96
CA THR A 543 -19.78 -1.41 -13.15
C THR A 543 -21.06 -1.28 -13.98
N VAL A 544 -20.91 -1.15 -15.29
CA VAL A 544 -22.03 -0.99 -16.23
C VAL A 544 -22.30 -2.27 -17.02
N PHE A 545 -23.56 -2.52 -17.36
CA PHE A 545 -23.99 -3.56 -18.29
C PHE A 545 -24.87 -2.94 -19.39
N PRO A 546 -24.27 -2.23 -20.36
CA PRO A 546 -25.02 -1.37 -21.29
C PRO A 546 -26.06 -2.11 -22.13
N SER A 547 -25.84 -3.38 -22.45
CA SER A 547 -26.77 -4.18 -23.27
C SER A 547 -28.11 -4.48 -22.59
N LEU A 548 -28.16 -4.41 -21.25
CA LEU A 548 -29.38 -4.53 -20.45
C LEU A 548 -29.86 -3.19 -19.90
N GLY A 549 -29.12 -2.10 -20.15
CA GLY A 549 -29.46 -0.80 -19.59
C GLY A 549 -29.39 -0.77 -18.07
N ILE A 550 -28.49 -1.55 -17.44
CA ILE A 550 -28.31 -1.56 -15.98
C ILE A 550 -26.87 -1.27 -15.57
N ALA A 551 -26.67 -0.79 -14.35
CA ALA A 551 -25.37 -0.66 -13.70
C ALA A 551 -25.46 -1.12 -12.24
N ALA A 552 -24.33 -1.51 -11.66
CA ALA A 552 -24.24 -1.84 -10.24
C ALA A 552 -23.17 -0.96 -9.59
N GLY A 553 -23.50 -0.33 -8.47
CA GLY A 553 -22.59 0.50 -7.70
C GLY A 553 -22.30 -0.11 -6.34
N ALA A 554 -21.03 -0.22 -5.99
CA ALA A 554 -20.58 -0.48 -4.63
C ALA A 554 -20.32 0.86 -3.96
N CYS A 555 -21.19 1.23 -3.02
CA CYS A 555 -21.33 2.62 -2.60
C CYS A 555 -21.11 2.85 -1.13
N SER A 556 -19.91 2.47 -0.68
CA SER A 556 -19.39 2.63 0.68
C SER A 556 -20.19 1.87 1.74
N GLY A 557 -21.46 2.20 1.96
CA GLY A 557 -22.36 1.52 2.90
C GLY A 557 -23.47 0.68 2.26
N ASN A 558 -23.63 0.72 0.93
CA ASN A 558 -24.67 -0.01 0.21
C ASN A 558 -24.16 -0.62 -1.10
N GLY A 559 -24.71 -1.78 -1.46
CA GLY A 559 -24.73 -2.26 -2.84
C GLY A 559 -25.99 -1.75 -3.54
N ILE A 560 -25.86 -1.25 -4.76
CA ILE A 560 -26.95 -0.59 -5.47
C ILE A 560 -27.01 -1.11 -6.92
N VAL A 561 -28.21 -1.29 -7.46
CA VAL A 561 -28.44 -1.46 -8.90
C VAL A 561 -29.17 -0.25 -9.46
N PHE A 562 -28.73 0.21 -10.62
CA PHE A 562 -29.27 1.36 -11.34
C PHE A 562 -29.86 0.95 -12.69
N ASP A 563 -30.94 1.62 -13.08
CA ASP A 563 -31.40 1.69 -14.47
C ASP A 563 -30.63 2.82 -15.16
N ILE A 564 -29.92 2.48 -16.22
CA ILE A 564 -29.12 3.37 -17.07
C ILE A 564 -29.62 3.39 -18.52
N SER A 565 -30.89 3.02 -18.75
CA SER A 565 -31.53 3.12 -20.07
C SER A 565 -31.49 4.56 -20.61
N ASP A 566 -31.53 5.56 -19.72
CA ASP A 566 -31.04 6.91 -19.98
C ASP A 566 -29.69 7.09 -19.26
N PRO A 567 -28.56 6.98 -19.97
CA PRO A 567 -27.25 7.05 -19.35
C PRO A 567 -26.95 8.44 -18.79
N LEU A 568 -27.69 9.50 -19.16
CA LEU A 568 -27.49 10.83 -18.59
C LEU A 568 -28.24 11.03 -17.27
N ASN A 569 -29.22 10.18 -16.97
CA ASN A 569 -30.07 10.27 -15.79
C ASN A 569 -30.29 8.88 -15.17
N PRO A 570 -29.23 8.22 -14.67
CA PRO A 570 -29.36 6.96 -13.94
C PRO A 570 -30.34 7.09 -12.78
N THR A 571 -31.14 6.05 -12.59
CA THR A 571 -32.10 5.95 -11.48
C THR A 571 -31.87 4.69 -10.67
N ARG A 572 -32.07 4.76 -9.36
CA ARG A 572 -31.89 3.61 -8.47
C ARG A 572 -33.06 2.62 -8.63
N MET A 573 -32.73 1.36 -8.93
CA MET A 573 -33.71 0.26 -9.00
C MET A 573 -33.93 -0.37 -7.64
N ASP A 574 -32.83 -0.72 -6.97
CA ASP A 574 -32.85 -1.36 -5.65
C ASP A 574 -31.52 -1.14 -4.91
N GLU A 575 -31.53 -1.36 -3.60
CA GLU A 575 -30.38 -1.24 -2.72
C GLU A 575 -30.34 -2.37 -1.68
N VAL A 576 -29.14 -2.75 -1.27
CA VAL A 576 -28.92 -3.70 -0.17
C VAL A 576 -27.90 -3.18 0.83
N VAL A 577 -27.99 -3.74 2.03
CA VAL A 577 -27.04 -3.58 3.13
C VAL A 577 -26.68 -4.98 3.59
N ASP A 578 -25.42 -5.19 3.97
CA ASP A 578 -24.92 -6.46 4.47
C ASP A 578 -24.19 -6.19 5.78
N PRO A 579 -24.64 -6.77 6.91
CA PRO A 579 -23.97 -6.65 8.20
C PRO A 579 -22.51 -7.15 8.23
N GLY A 580 -22.15 -8.00 7.27
CA GLY A 580 -20.80 -8.53 7.07
C GLY A 580 -19.90 -7.62 6.24
N PHE A 581 -20.39 -6.51 5.68
CA PHE A 581 -19.60 -5.57 4.88
C PHE A 581 -19.21 -4.34 5.71
N ALA A 582 -17.95 -3.92 5.65
CA ALA A 582 -17.48 -2.67 6.25
C ALA A 582 -17.48 -1.54 5.22
N TYR A 583 -17.04 -1.88 4.00
CA TYR A 583 -16.93 -0.95 2.90
C TYR A 583 -17.27 -1.65 1.58
N TRP A 584 -18.39 -1.24 0.97
CA TRP A 584 -18.79 -1.70 -0.35
C TRP A 584 -17.84 -1.12 -1.40
N HIS A 585 -16.92 -1.96 -1.84
CA HIS A 585 -15.76 -1.56 -2.63
C HIS A 585 -16.00 -1.72 -4.13
N SER A 586 -16.38 -2.91 -4.60
CA SER A 586 -16.58 -3.16 -6.03
C SER A 586 -17.84 -3.95 -6.32
N ALA A 587 -18.32 -3.81 -7.55
CA ALA A 587 -19.48 -4.52 -8.08
C ALA A 587 -19.11 -5.14 -9.43
N THR A 588 -19.50 -6.38 -9.70
CA THR A 588 -19.26 -7.01 -11.00
C THR A 588 -20.42 -7.91 -11.40
N PHE A 589 -20.91 -7.76 -12.62
CA PHE A 589 -21.96 -8.63 -13.14
C PHE A 589 -21.41 -10.00 -13.57
N ASN A 590 -22.26 -11.01 -13.49
CA ASN A 590 -22.01 -12.26 -14.22
C ASN A 590 -22.21 -12.06 -15.74
N ASN A 591 -21.86 -13.08 -16.52
CA ASN A 591 -21.86 -13.02 -17.99
C ASN A 591 -23.21 -12.64 -18.60
N ASP A 592 -24.31 -12.97 -17.92
CA ASP A 592 -25.67 -12.74 -18.40
C ASP A 592 -26.35 -11.52 -17.77
N GLY A 593 -25.66 -10.79 -16.88
CA GLY A 593 -26.21 -9.61 -16.17
C GLY A 593 -27.34 -9.93 -15.20
N THR A 594 -27.51 -11.18 -14.79
CA THR A 594 -28.56 -11.67 -13.88
C THR A 594 -28.13 -11.72 -12.42
N MET A 595 -26.84 -11.52 -12.15
CA MET A 595 -26.28 -11.49 -10.79
C MET A 595 -25.20 -10.42 -10.68
N VAL A 596 -25.02 -9.88 -9.48
CA VAL A 596 -23.95 -8.98 -9.09
C VAL A 596 -23.15 -9.60 -7.96
N LEU A 597 -21.84 -9.63 -8.13
CA LEU A 597 -20.86 -9.88 -7.08
C LEU A 597 -20.45 -8.53 -6.50
N PHE A 598 -20.64 -8.36 -5.19
CA PHE A 598 -20.10 -7.20 -4.46
C PHE A 598 -18.95 -7.63 -3.57
N THR A 599 -17.97 -6.75 -3.40
CA THR A 599 -16.77 -7.02 -2.61
C THR A 599 -16.68 -6.10 -1.41
N ASP A 600 -16.37 -6.65 -0.25
CA ASP A 600 -16.08 -5.91 0.99
C ASP A 600 -14.58 -5.66 1.15
N GLU A 601 -14.17 -4.40 1.20
CA GLU A 601 -12.80 -4.00 1.52
C GLU A 601 -12.64 -3.71 3.02
N TRP A 602 -12.95 -4.72 3.83
CA TRP A 602 -12.73 -4.66 5.27
C TRP A 602 -11.29 -4.26 5.62
N GLY A 603 -11.15 -3.24 6.46
CA GLY A 603 -9.84 -2.71 6.83
C GLY A 603 -9.21 -1.78 5.78
N GLY A 604 -9.94 -1.41 4.72
CA GLY A 604 -9.58 -0.35 3.77
C GLY A 604 -8.31 -0.64 2.97
N GLY A 605 -8.11 -1.90 2.57
CA GLY A 605 -6.95 -2.34 1.76
C GLY A 605 -5.61 -2.34 2.49
N GLY A 606 -5.57 -1.83 3.72
CA GLY A 606 -4.35 -1.60 4.50
C GLY A 606 -4.10 -2.58 5.65
N ARG A 607 -5.06 -3.48 5.94
CA ARG A 607 -5.02 -4.33 7.15
C ARG A 607 -5.03 -5.82 6.82
N PRO A 608 -4.45 -6.68 7.68
CA PRO A 608 -4.48 -8.13 7.51
C PRO A 608 -5.85 -8.70 7.89
N ARG A 609 -6.72 -8.93 6.90
CA ARG A 609 -8.12 -9.35 7.09
C ARG A 609 -8.45 -10.72 6.49
N CYS A 610 -7.43 -11.54 6.24
CA CYS A 610 -7.55 -12.95 5.87
C CYS A 610 -6.96 -13.86 6.95
N GLN A 611 -6.96 -13.43 8.21
CA GLN A 611 -6.37 -14.23 9.29
C GLN A 611 -7.25 -15.45 9.60
N ALA A 612 -6.65 -16.51 10.15
CA ALA A 612 -7.38 -17.73 10.51
C ALA A 612 -8.53 -17.49 11.52
N THR A 613 -8.43 -16.41 12.32
CA THR A 613 -9.44 -16.00 13.30
C THR A 613 -10.53 -15.09 12.72
N ASP A 614 -10.34 -14.57 11.51
CA ASP A 614 -11.30 -13.64 10.91
C ASP A 614 -12.58 -14.38 10.49
N PRO A 615 -13.77 -13.79 10.74
CA PRO A 615 -15.03 -14.37 10.27
C PRO A 615 -15.02 -14.56 8.75
N ARG A 616 -15.52 -15.72 8.28
CA ARG A 616 -15.54 -16.08 6.84
C ARG A 616 -16.47 -15.21 5.99
N ASN A 617 -17.28 -14.37 6.63
CA ASN A 617 -18.19 -13.42 6.01
C ASN A 617 -17.71 -11.97 6.10
N TRP A 618 -16.49 -11.70 6.59
CA TRP A 618 -15.91 -10.35 6.66
C TRP A 618 -14.79 -10.19 5.64
N GLY A 619 -14.74 -9.04 4.96
CA GLY A 619 -13.79 -8.80 3.86
C GLY A 619 -13.94 -9.83 2.74
N ALA A 620 -15.18 -10.28 2.51
CA ALA A 620 -15.57 -11.36 1.60
C ALA A 620 -16.32 -10.78 0.40
N ASP A 621 -16.51 -11.59 -0.63
CA ASP A 621 -17.46 -11.31 -1.69
C ASP A 621 -18.86 -11.79 -1.29
N ALA A 622 -19.89 -11.06 -1.71
CA ALA A 622 -21.29 -11.46 -1.60
C ALA A 622 -21.97 -11.46 -2.98
N PHE A 623 -22.75 -12.49 -3.25
CA PHE A 623 -23.44 -12.70 -4.52
C PHE A 623 -24.92 -12.39 -4.38
N TYR A 624 -25.44 -11.54 -5.25
CA TYR A 624 -26.85 -11.18 -5.30
C TYR A 624 -27.42 -11.46 -6.68
N ALA A 625 -28.55 -12.15 -6.76
CA ALA A 625 -29.30 -12.29 -8.00
C ALA A 625 -30.19 -11.06 -8.22
N ILE A 626 -30.38 -10.67 -9.47
CA ILE A 626 -31.34 -9.64 -9.86
C ILE A 626 -32.63 -10.34 -10.29
N VAL A 627 -33.64 -10.29 -9.44
CA VAL A 627 -34.96 -10.89 -9.68
C VAL A 627 -35.99 -9.77 -9.69
N ASP A 628 -36.66 -9.57 -10.83
CA ASP A 628 -37.64 -8.49 -11.03
C ASP A 628 -37.10 -7.08 -10.65
N GLY A 629 -35.80 -6.86 -10.88
CA GLY A 629 -35.10 -5.62 -10.57
C GLY A 629 -34.63 -5.48 -9.12
N GLN A 630 -34.84 -6.50 -8.28
CA GLN A 630 -34.44 -6.52 -6.87
C GLN A 630 -33.23 -7.43 -6.62
N LEU A 631 -32.41 -7.05 -5.65
CA LEU A 631 -31.22 -7.78 -5.23
C LEU A 631 -31.56 -8.82 -4.17
N GLU A 632 -31.38 -10.10 -4.50
CA GLU A 632 -31.59 -11.22 -3.60
C GLU A 632 -30.28 -11.94 -3.28
N TYR A 633 -29.87 -11.95 -2.01
CA TYR A 633 -28.64 -12.62 -1.55
C TYR A 633 -28.64 -14.12 -1.87
N ARG A 634 -27.52 -14.63 -2.39
CA ARG A 634 -27.35 -16.02 -2.81
C ARG A 634 -26.19 -16.77 -2.15
N GLY A 635 -25.18 -16.06 -1.66
CA GLY A 635 -24.04 -16.66 -0.97
C GLY A 635 -22.87 -15.70 -0.86
N ASN A 636 -21.76 -16.20 -0.35
CA ASN A 636 -20.53 -15.44 -0.15
C ASN A 636 -19.29 -16.29 -0.46
N PHE A 637 -18.18 -15.62 -0.74
CA PHE A 637 -16.89 -16.26 -0.92
C PHE A 637 -15.81 -15.47 -0.20
N LYS A 638 -14.92 -16.19 0.51
CA LYS A 638 -13.74 -15.63 1.15
C LYS A 638 -12.55 -16.50 0.81
N LEU A 639 -11.40 -15.89 0.55
CA LEU A 639 -10.13 -16.56 0.33
C LEU A 639 -9.96 -17.74 1.34
N PRO A 640 -9.82 -18.98 0.86
CA PRO A 640 -9.68 -20.14 1.74
C PRO A 640 -8.32 -20.21 2.44
N ALA A 641 -7.30 -19.54 1.90
CA ALA A 641 -5.98 -19.46 2.51
C ALA A 641 -5.92 -18.43 3.64
N PRO A 642 -5.65 -18.85 4.89
CA PRO A 642 -5.34 -17.90 5.94
C PRO A 642 -3.98 -17.26 5.68
N GLN A 643 -3.91 -15.95 5.80
CA GLN A 643 -2.67 -15.17 5.67
C GLN A 643 -2.20 -14.66 7.04
N GLY A 644 -0.93 -14.27 7.11
CA GLY A 644 -0.34 -13.69 8.31
C GLY A 644 -0.83 -12.26 8.58
N ASP A 645 -0.40 -11.69 9.70
CA ASP A 645 -0.66 -10.28 10.03
C ASP A 645 0.25 -9.29 9.28
N LYS A 646 1.23 -9.81 8.54
CA LYS A 646 2.16 -9.04 7.68
C LYS A 646 1.61 -8.72 6.30
N GLU A 647 0.56 -9.39 5.87
CA GLU A 647 -0.03 -9.22 4.55
C GLU A 647 -1.34 -8.46 4.71
N ASN A 648 -1.42 -7.27 4.11
CA ASN A 648 -2.72 -6.65 3.90
C ASN A 648 -3.51 -7.62 3.05
N CYS A 649 -4.55 -8.26 3.56
CA CYS A 649 -5.31 -9.24 2.80
C CYS A 649 -6.78 -9.00 2.97
N VAL A 650 -7.39 -8.50 1.90
CA VAL A 650 -8.82 -8.33 1.74
C VAL A 650 -9.14 -8.40 0.26
N ALA A 651 -10.38 -8.76 -0.06
CA ALA A 651 -10.87 -8.84 -1.41
C ALA A 651 -10.76 -7.46 -2.09
N HIS A 652 -10.35 -7.45 -3.36
CA HIS A 652 -10.20 -6.24 -4.16
C HIS A 652 -10.82 -6.44 -5.55
N ASN A 653 -10.59 -5.52 -6.50
CA ASN A 653 -11.22 -5.57 -7.82
C ASN A 653 -10.96 -6.89 -8.56
N GLY A 654 -11.91 -7.25 -9.41
CA GLY A 654 -11.83 -8.44 -10.25
C GLY A 654 -12.56 -8.27 -11.57
N SER A 655 -12.60 -9.34 -12.36
CA SER A 655 -13.24 -9.35 -13.67
C SER A 655 -13.84 -10.71 -13.97
N ILE A 656 -14.91 -10.71 -14.76
CA ILE A 656 -15.53 -11.95 -15.23
C ILE A 656 -14.66 -12.59 -16.31
N ILE A 657 -14.55 -13.92 -16.27
CA ILE A 657 -13.99 -14.71 -17.37
C ILE A 657 -15.19 -15.19 -18.22
N PRO A 658 -15.34 -14.69 -19.46
CA PRO A 658 -16.52 -14.98 -20.27
C PRO A 658 -16.48 -16.43 -20.79
N VAL A 659 -17.19 -17.32 -20.10
CA VAL A 659 -17.33 -18.72 -20.46
C VAL A 659 -18.83 -19.04 -20.57
N PRO A 660 -19.34 -19.38 -21.76
CA PRO A 660 -20.75 -19.69 -21.93
C PRO A 660 -21.24 -20.78 -20.95
N GLY A 661 -22.32 -20.48 -20.23
CA GLY A 661 -22.93 -21.40 -19.26
C GLY A 661 -22.18 -21.56 -17.94
N ARG A 662 -21.11 -20.78 -17.70
CA ARG A 662 -20.42 -20.71 -16.41
C ARG A 662 -20.22 -19.27 -15.97
N ASN A 663 -20.25 -19.07 -14.67
CA ASN A 663 -19.90 -17.80 -14.05
C ASN A 663 -18.54 -17.97 -13.38
N LEU A 664 -17.50 -17.47 -14.05
CA LEU A 664 -16.12 -17.55 -13.58
C LEU A 664 -15.61 -16.14 -13.31
N PHE A 665 -14.97 -15.94 -12.17
CA PHE A 665 -14.47 -14.63 -11.75
C PHE A 665 -13.01 -14.74 -11.37
N VAL A 666 -12.20 -13.80 -11.82
CA VAL A 666 -10.80 -13.64 -11.39
C VAL A 666 -10.71 -12.38 -10.56
N GLN A 667 -10.08 -12.47 -9.39
CA GLN A 667 -10.01 -11.39 -8.43
C GLN A 667 -8.62 -11.32 -7.83
N ALA A 668 -8.15 -10.10 -7.57
CA ALA A 668 -7.01 -9.87 -6.71
C ALA A 668 -7.46 -9.78 -5.24
N TRP A 669 -6.65 -10.36 -4.37
CA TRP A 669 -6.65 -10.10 -2.94
C TRP A 669 -5.42 -9.24 -2.68
N TYR A 670 -5.56 -8.12 -1.95
CA TYR A 670 -4.36 -7.40 -1.53
C TYR A 670 -3.40 -8.39 -0.90
N GLN A 671 -2.14 -8.38 -1.33
CA GLN A 671 -1.02 -9.26 -0.92
C GLN A 671 -1.24 -10.78 -0.81
N GLY A 672 -2.47 -11.31 -0.79
CA GLY A 672 -2.83 -12.74 -0.79
C GLY A 672 -3.11 -13.27 -2.19
N GLY A 673 -2.56 -12.61 -3.21
CA GLY A 673 -2.50 -13.11 -4.56
C GLY A 673 -3.78 -12.91 -5.39
N VAL A 674 -4.00 -13.85 -6.30
CA VAL A 674 -5.11 -13.88 -7.27
C VAL A 674 -5.85 -15.19 -7.09
N SER A 675 -7.17 -15.11 -7.00
CA SER A 675 -8.06 -16.26 -7.02
C SER A 675 -8.91 -16.26 -8.29
N VAL A 676 -9.10 -17.43 -8.87
CA VAL A 676 -10.12 -17.67 -9.89
C VAL A 676 -11.17 -18.58 -9.28
N ILE A 677 -12.41 -18.14 -9.26
CA ILE A 677 -13.53 -18.86 -8.64
C ILE A 677 -14.58 -19.24 -9.68
N ASP A 678 -15.27 -20.35 -9.44
CA ASP A 678 -16.52 -20.69 -10.11
C ASP A 678 -17.68 -20.39 -9.15
N PHE A 679 -18.54 -19.46 -9.57
CA PHE A 679 -19.75 -19.06 -8.84
C PHE A 679 -21.02 -19.32 -9.68
N THR A 680 -20.96 -20.30 -10.59
CA THR A 680 -22.13 -20.73 -11.38
C THR A 680 -23.28 -21.15 -10.46
N ASP A 681 -22.94 -21.81 -9.34
CA ASP A 681 -23.83 -21.97 -8.20
C ASP A 681 -23.34 -21.08 -7.05
N PRO A 682 -23.95 -19.90 -6.83
CA PRO A 682 -23.51 -18.94 -5.80
C PRO A 682 -23.68 -19.47 -4.36
N ALA A 683 -24.44 -20.55 -4.14
CA ALA A 683 -24.52 -21.19 -2.83
C ALA A 683 -23.34 -22.13 -2.56
N ASN A 684 -22.58 -22.51 -3.59
CA ASN A 684 -21.48 -23.47 -3.52
C ASN A 684 -20.28 -22.97 -4.34
N VAL A 685 -19.80 -21.76 -4.03
CA VAL A 685 -18.66 -21.15 -4.71
C VAL A 685 -17.36 -21.85 -4.32
N PHE A 686 -16.48 -22.09 -5.29
CA PHE A 686 -15.17 -22.71 -5.03
C PHE A 686 -14.06 -22.12 -5.91
N GLU A 687 -12.85 -22.13 -5.36
CA GLU A 687 -11.64 -21.71 -6.06
C GLU A 687 -11.19 -22.80 -7.05
N ILE A 688 -10.98 -22.42 -8.31
CA ILE A 688 -10.56 -23.32 -9.39
C ILE A 688 -9.10 -23.11 -9.81
N ALA A 689 -8.55 -21.93 -9.54
CA ALA A 689 -7.15 -21.61 -9.81
C ALA A 689 -6.69 -20.49 -8.87
N TYR A 690 -5.39 -20.43 -8.58
CA TYR A 690 -4.82 -19.34 -7.81
C TYR A 690 -3.36 -19.11 -8.18
N PHE A 691 -2.90 -17.90 -7.92
CA PHE A 691 -1.49 -17.56 -7.80
C PHE A 691 -1.34 -16.72 -6.55
N ASP A 692 -0.42 -17.10 -5.68
CA ASP A 692 -0.09 -16.33 -4.50
C ASP A 692 1.43 -16.24 -4.35
N ARG A 693 1.89 -15.15 -3.75
CA ARG A 693 3.29 -14.93 -3.42
C ARG A 693 3.36 -14.53 -1.96
N GLY A 694 4.47 -14.88 -1.31
CA GLY A 694 4.67 -14.49 0.08
C GLY A 694 4.79 -12.97 0.27
N PRO A 695 4.84 -12.53 1.55
CA PRO A 695 4.86 -11.11 1.91
C PRO A 695 6.00 -10.32 1.24
N VAL A 696 5.81 -9.02 1.02
CA VAL A 696 6.87 -8.10 0.52
C VAL A 696 7.72 -7.56 1.65
#